data_AF-A0A8H5J022-F1
#
_entry.id   AF-A0A8H5J022-F1
#
_cell.length_a   1.000
_cell.length_b   1.000
_cell.length_c   1.000
_cell.angle_alpha   90.00
_cell.angle_beta   90.00
_cell.angle_gamma   90.00
#
_symmetry.space_group_name_H-M   'P 1'
#
loop_
_entity.id
_entity.type
_entity.pdbx_description
1 polymer ?
#
loop_
_entity_poly.entity_id
_entity_poly.type
_entity_poly.pdbx_seq_one_letter_code
_entity_poly.pdbx_strand_id
1 'polypeptide(L)'
;MDISIFLIILTLFSAAQGHIPHVRHSRLHSVSRPAQVTKRADDDPSDFSWVKRWAAIGDSYTAGIGSGRPLGSILDGEEVDVKIKTLNITLPNLEFSGHGNWYCSRYDMSYPMIINRLLSSHVESFQYAACSGDRAGQIFQQAQQIEGDLDMVMLTAGGNDLCLSGIISDCILLSAGKDEACEAVLQVAEENVETIIKSNMKEILYALNKKVKEDGIVVVLGYAEFFSTENSDCEDEAWDKTEFEEPIKWPQKLTIARRHRFNALVKKINRATADAVNEISKDDEVKYKIGFADWNPWVTDASIDGQMCSPSANGDYPSKDQPEMQFIKPPTNPSPGERDELKKRGLDESGYYDYSRGELKKKRARESIWSSKFFNSPYPPELVRRVLGRRDPEPPGCPSDEKRDWTMGIGLPDKIAENFHPNEHGHVTMASFAMAEAMDLRSLVLGIDPPSCEVKDQFRCWSDDNWKIYASADRLDKHYEDFCKNIEQPDHEKGWDYYKVYDEDTPDEHEFRITLSNEVADYDVNQCIDSFKKIIHNCDTNRRLNWKTGGKYVRDDGAYTYEVSPTRYNRPWPPPEYAQGTCKGWYHFSHSSYTIEGGGFSTWDFGQKTMRPSMNGCYGLGTTAWNFEYYDEPTEEGYEWKLTFNTPVFVRSRCFKNNKVVKGAGGWTDGCGGND
;
A
#
# COMPACT_ATOMS: atom_id res chain seq x y z
N MET A 1 -39.25 7.28 -55.15
CA MET A 1 -40.52 7.88 -54.74
C MET A 1 -41.07 7.19 -53.51
N ASP A 2 -40.89 7.67 -52.30
CA ASP A 2 -39.82 8.41 -51.64
C ASP A 2 -40.29 8.50 -50.20
N ILE A 3 -39.64 7.75 -49.31
CA ILE A 3 -39.70 7.99 -47.87
C ILE A 3 -38.33 8.54 -47.49
N SER A 4 -38.06 9.70 -48.09
CA SER A 4 -36.95 10.60 -47.83
C SER A 4 -37.50 11.91 -47.27
N ILE A 5 -38.46 11.87 -46.35
CA ILE A 5 -38.89 13.02 -45.54
C ILE A 5 -39.25 12.50 -44.14
N PHE A 6 -38.27 12.19 -43.30
CA PHE A 6 -38.39 12.25 -41.83
C PHE A 6 -37.02 12.26 -41.11
N LEU A 7 -35.96 12.64 -41.85
CA LEU A 7 -34.57 12.72 -41.37
C LEU A 7 -34.03 14.16 -41.40
N ILE A 8 -34.91 15.16 -41.56
CA ILE A 8 -34.54 16.59 -41.74
C ILE A 8 -35.47 17.50 -40.93
N ILE A 9 -35.84 17.10 -39.70
CA ILE A 9 -36.41 18.00 -38.68
C ILE A 9 -35.90 17.53 -37.31
N LEU A 10 -34.64 17.85 -37.02
CA LEU A 10 -34.05 17.91 -35.66
C LEU A 10 -32.60 18.42 -35.70
N THR A 11 -32.05 18.65 -36.89
CA THR A 11 -30.86 19.47 -37.12
C THR A 11 -31.30 20.88 -37.52
N LEU A 12 -31.45 21.77 -36.53
CA LEU A 12 -31.19 23.22 -36.54
C LEU A 12 -32.05 23.91 -35.46
N PHE A 13 -31.37 24.62 -34.54
CA PHE A 13 -31.85 25.44 -33.42
C PHE A 13 -32.12 24.74 -32.07
N SER A 14 -31.03 24.42 -31.36
CA SER A 14 -30.67 25.15 -30.14
C SER A 14 -29.15 25.08 -29.95
N ALA A 15 -28.48 26.03 -30.58
CA ALA A 15 -27.18 26.48 -30.10
C ALA A 15 -27.40 27.33 -28.85
N ALA A 16 -26.45 27.21 -27.92
CA ALA A 16 -26.29 27.90 -26.63
C ALA A 16 -26.88 27.21 -25.38
N GLN A 17 -25.98 27.02 -24.40
CA GLN A 17 -26.14 26.61 -22.99
C GLN A 17 -26.21 25.08 -22.75
N GLY A 18 -25.22 24.42 -22.15
CA GLY A 18 -23.95 24.89 -21.58
C GLY A 18 -22.96 23.75 -21.45
N HIS A 19 -21.68 24.07 -21.69
CA HIS A 19 -20.55 23.33 -21.15
C HIS A 19 -20.76 23.10 -19.65
N ILE A 20 -20.71 21.85 -19.21
CA ILE A 20 -20.42 21.55 -17.81
C ILE A 20 -18.89 21.43 -17.74
N PRO A 21 -18.20 22.41 -17.12
CA PRO A 21 -16.77 22.36 -16.95
C PRO A 21 -16.41 21.30 -15.91
N HIS A 22 -15.28 20.64 -16.15
CA HIS A 22 -14.54 19.89 -15.14
C HIS A 22 -14.49 20.66 -13.82
N VAL A 23 -14.72 19.93 -12.72
CA VAL A 23 -14.56 20.42 -11.36
C VAL A 23 -13.15 20.99 -11.21
N ARG A 24 -13.07 22.31 -11.09
CA ARG A 24 -11.88 23.04 -10.67
C ARG A 24 -11.57 22.64 -9.23
N HIS A 25 -10.48 21.89 -9.02
CA HIS A 25 -9.75 22.04 -7.77
C HIS A 25 -9.27 23.49 -7.70
N SER A 26 -9.79 24.20 -6.72
CA SER A 26 -9.50 25.61 -6.47
C SER A 26 -8.35 25.70 -5.47
N ARG A 27 -7.43 26.65 -5.72
CA ARG A 27 -6.18 26.97 -5.01
C ARG A 27 -4.93 26.19 -5.42
N LEU A 28 -4.60 26.26 -6.71
CA LEU A 28 -3.21 26.50 -7.08
C LEU A 28 -2.90 27.96 -6.74
N HIS A 29 -1.95 28.18 -5.83
CA HIS A 29 -1.36 29.50 -5.64
C HIS A 29 -0.88 30.04 -6.98
N SER A 30 -1.12 31.34 -7.23
CA SER A 30 -0.67 32.02 -8.43
C SER A 30 0.86 32.01 -8.48
N VAL A 31 1.43 31.05 -9.18
CA VAL A 31 2.81 31.15 -9.66
C VAL A 31 2.80 32.25 -10.72
N SER A 32 3.52 33.33 -10.42
CA SER A 32 3.81 34.42 -11.34
C SER A 32 4.26 33.90 -12.71
N ARG A 33 3.83 34.60 -13.77
CA ARG A 33 4.16 34.38 -15.19
C ARG A 33 5.51 33.66 -15.41
N PRO A 34 5.60 32.71 -16.35
CA PRO A 34 6.86 32.04 -16.64
C PRO A 34 7.87 33.11 -17.08
N ALA A 35 8.91 33.26 -16.27
CA ALA A 35 10.13 33.90 -16.73
C ALA A 35 10.55 33.23 -18.03
N GLN A 36 11.04 34.02 -18.99
CA GLN A 36 11.56 33.53 -20.26
C GLN A 36 12.34 32.24 -20.03
N VAL A 37 12.02 31.21 -20.84
CA VAL A 37 12.69 29.91 -20.86
C VAL A 37 14.20 30.14 -20.99
N THR A 38 14.88 30.21 -19.86
CA THR A 38 16.30 29.96 -19.78
C THR A 38 16.48 28.51 -20.15
N LYS A 39 17.35 28.23 -21.14
CA LYS A 39 17.82 26.86 -21.42
C LYS A 39 18.07 26.17 -20.08
N ARG A 40 17.31 25.11 -19.79
CA ARG A 40 17.63 24.22 -18.67
C ARG A 40 19.03 23.68 -18.92
N ALA A 41 19.85 23.63 -17.88
CA ALA A 41 21.25 23.23 -17.99
C ALA A 41 21.31 21.75 -18.39
N ASP A 42 22.27 21.38 -19.23
CA ASP A 42 22.54 19.99 -19.66
C ASP A 42 22.91 19.06 -18.47
N ASP A 43 23.02 19.61 -17.25
CA ASP A 43 23.47 18.97 -16.01
C ASP A 43 22.32 18.60 -15.04
N ASP A 44 21.04 18.78 -15.41
CA ASP A 44 19.89 18.39 -14.59
C ASP A 44 19.47 16.93 -14.88
N PRO A 45 19.56 15.99 -13.91
CA PRO A 45 19.23 14.59 -14.13
C PRO A 45 17.71 14.35 -14.30
N SER A 46 16.88 15.33 -13.90
CA SER A 46 15.42 15.30 -14.12
C SER A 46 15.02 15.79 -15.52
N ASP A 47 15.95 16.34 -16.31
CA ASP A 47 15.72 16.70 -17.69
C ASP A 47 15.92 15.49 -18.62
N PHE A 48 14.82 14.98 -19.18
CA PHE A 48 14.80 13.86 -20.11
C PHE A 48 14.86 14.26 -21.59
N SER A 49 15.19 15.51 -21.92
CA SER A 49 15.26 15.99 -23.31
C SER A 49 16.34 15.29 -24.16
N TRP A 50 17.30 14.61 -23.52
CA TRP A 50 18.33 13.77 -24.14
C TRP A 50 17.78 12.43 -24.69
N VAL A 51 16.60 11.98 -24.23
CA VAL A 51 15.96 10.75 -24.72
C VAL A 51 15.31 11.02 -26.08
N LYS A 52 16.01 10.73 -27.17
CA LYS A 52 15.50 10.86 -28.54
C LYS A 52 14.97 9.55 -29.08
N ARG A 53 15.67 8.46 -28.82
CA ARG A 53 15.35 7.11 -29.30
C ARG A 53 15.29 6.18 -28.11
N TRP A 54 14.14 5.55 -27.89
CA TRP A 54 14.01 4.62 -26.77
C TRP A 54 13.10 3.43 -27.11
N ALA A 55 13.25 2.35 -26.35
CA ALA A 55 12.48 1.13 -26.56
C ALA A 55 11.92 0.57 -25.26
N ALA A 56 10.77 -0.10 -25.37
CA ALA A 56 10.17 -0.89 -24.31
C ALA A 56 10.00 -2.33 -24.79
N ILE A 57 10.71 -3.24 -24.12
CA ILE A 57 10.69 -4.68 -24.37
C ILE A 57 10.26 -5.42 -23.10
N GLY A 58 9.78 -6.64 -23.21
CA GLY A 58 9.40 -7.43 -22.04
C GLY A 58 8.12 -8.22 -22.23
N ASP A 59 7.54 -8.58 -21.11
CA ASP A 59 6.33 -9.40 -21.01
C ASP A 59 5.04 -8.58 -20.87
N SER A 60 4.01 -9.20 -20.31
CA SER A 60 2.68 -8.61 -20.11
C SER A 60 2.67 -7.40 -19.19
N TYR A 61 3.62 -7.27 -18.25
CA TYR A 61 3.74 -6.09 -17.38
C TYR A 61 4.27 -4.87 -18.14
N THR A 62 5.05 -5.09 -19.20
CA THR A 62 5.46 -4.01 -20.11
C THR A 62 4.42 -3.76 -21.19
N ALA A 63 3.71 -4.79 -21.68
CA ALA A 63 2.59 -4.64 -22.61
C ALA A 63 1.37 -3.92 -21.97
N GLY A 64 1.18 -4.12 -20.66
CA GLY A 64 0.15 -3.49 -19.84
C GLY A 64 -1.25 -4.05 -20.05
N ILE A 65 -1.39 -5.36 -20.20
CA ILE A 65 -2.69 -6.00 -20.38
C ILE A 65 -3.71 -5.54 -19.30
N GLY A 66 -4.87 -5.05 -19.75
CA GLY A 66 -5.93 -4.54 -18.88
C GLY A 66 -5.80 -3.07 -18.46
N SER A 67 -4.68 -2.39 -18.81
CA SER A 67 -4.47 -0.99 -18.47
C SER A 67 -5.12 -0.04 -19.47
N GLY A 68 -6.35 0.38 -19.21
CA GLY A 68 -7.07 1.29 -20.10
C GLY A 68 -7.57 0.59 -21.37
N ARG A 69 -7.15 1.04 -22.56
CA ARG A 69 -7.64 0.54 -23.86
C ARG A 69 -6.56 -0.17 -24.66
N PRO A 70 -6.89 -1.28 -25.34
CA PRO A 70 -5.95 -1.94 -26.23
C PRO A 70 -5.58 -1.01 -27.40
N LEU A 71 -4.29 -0.99 -27.76
CA LEU A 71 -3.73 -0.17 -28.84
C LEU A 71 -4.00 -0.75 -30.24
N GLY A 72 -4.63 -1.93 -30.33
CA GLY A 72 -5.04 -2.55 -31.58
C GLY A 72 -6.40 -3.22 -31.45
N SER A 73 -7.02 -3.51 -32.60
CA SER A 73 -8.29 -4.22 -32.73
C SER A 73 -8.12 -5.45 -33.61
N ILE A 74 -8.92 -6.49 -33.36
CA ILE A 74 -9.03 -7.64 -34.27
C ILE A 74 -9.53 -7.26 -35.69
N LEU A 75 -10.14 -6.07 -35.82
CA LEU A 75 -10.63 -5.51 -37.09
C LEU A 75 -9.63 -4.59 -37.78
N ASP A 76 -8.52 -4.24 -37.11
CA ASP A 76 -7.38 -3.64 -37.77
C ASP A 76 -6.80 -4.77 -38.61
N GLY A 77 -7.33 -4.93 -39.82
CA GLY A 77 -6.92 -5.96 -40.77
C GLY A 77 -5.46 -5.75 -41.13
N GLU A 78 -4.56 -6.21 -40.27
CA GLU A 78 -3.17 -6.38 -40.62
C GLU A 78 -3.15 -7.54 -41.60
N GLU A 79 -2.91 -7.22 -42.88
CA GLU A 79 -2.36 -8.19 -43.80
C GLU A 79 -1.12 -8.76 -43.14
N VAL A 80 -1.26 -9.93 -42.52
CA VAL A 80 -0.14 -10.84 -42.37
C VAL A 80 0.25 -11.15 -43.81
N ASP A 81 1.21 -10.40 -44.37
CA ASP A 81 1.72 -10.58 -45.73
C ASP A 81 2.56 -11.87 -45.74
N VAL A 82 1.89 -13.00 -45.52
CA VAL A 82 2.46 -14.33 -45.76
C VAL A 82 2.49 -14.49 -47.26
N LYS A 83 3.56 -14.03 -47.90
CA LYS A 83 3.88 -14.44 -49.27
C LYS A 83 4.24 -15.93 -49.27
N ILE A 84 3.21 -16.78 -49.26
CA ILE A 84 3.33 -18.20 -49.58
C ILE A 84 3.58 -18.30 -51.08
N LYS A 85 4.82 -18.14 -51.52
CA LYS A 85 5.25 -18.74 -52.78
C LYS A 85 5.71 -20.16 -52.45
N THR A 86 4.78 -21.10 -52.66
CA THR A 86 5.01 -22.51 -52.98
C THR A 86 6.44 -23.02 -52.78
N LEU A 87 6.63 -23.88 -51.77
CA LEU A 87 7.72 -24.84 -51.63
C LEU A 87 9.12 -24.38 -52.08
N ASN A 88 9.91 -23.84 -51.14
CA ASN A 88 11.24 -24.34 -50.79
C ASN A 88 11.85 -23.44 -49.71
N ILE A 89 12.21 -24.07 -48.59
CA ILE A 89 12.78 -23.43 -47.40
C ILE A 89 14.09 -22.73 -47.72
N THR A 90 14.19 -21.47 -47.33
CA THR A 90 15.45 -20.84 -46.90
C THR A 90 15.07 -19.76 -45.88
N LEU A 91 15.45 -19.96 -44.62
CA LEU A 91 15.21 -19.01 -43.52
C LEU A 91 16.50 -18.24 -43.20
N PRO A 92 16.69 -17.06 -43.79
CA PRO A 92 17.43 -16.00 -43.14
C PRO A 92 16.57 -14.73 -43.10
N ASN A 93 16.49 -14.12 -41.90
CA ASN A 93 15.75 -12.88 -41.59
C ASN A 93 14.23 -13.07 -41.40
N LEU A 94 13.85 -13.49 -40.19
CA LEU A 94 12.51 -13.27 -39.65
C LEU A 94 12.39 -11.76 -39.34
N GLU A 95 11.93 -10.99 -40.32
CA GLU A 95 11.66 -9.56 -40.20
C GLU A 95 10.50 -9.32 -39.22
N PHE A 96 10.78 -8.50 -38.21
CA PHE A 96 9.85 -7.95 -37.22
C PHE A 96 9.22 -8.98 -36.27
N SER A 97 9.07 -8.62 -35.00
CA SER A 97 8.05 -9.18 -34.13
C SER A 97 6.67 -8.96 -34.78
N GLY A 98 6.30 -9.80 -35.75
CA GLY A 98 5.15 -9.70 -36.65
C GLY A 98 3.80 -9.92 -35.96
N HIS A 99 3.68 -9.42 -34.74
CA HIS A 99 2.50 -9.51 -33.91
C HIS A 99 2.06 -8.08 -33.59
N GLY A 100 0.95 -7.66 -34.21
CA GLY A 100 0.35 -6.35 -33.98
C GLY A 100 -0.05 -6.11 -32.53
N ASN A 101 -0.35 -4.85 -32.20
CA ASN A 101 -0.68 -4.41 -30.84
C ASN A 101 -1.78 -5.24 -30.17
N TRP A 102 -2.75 -5.73 -30.95
CA TRP A 102 -3.81 -6.61 -30.47
C TRP A 102 -3.28 -7.97 -30.01
N TYR A 103 -2.44 -8.63 -30.81
CA TYR A 103 -1.88 -9.95 -30.48
C TYR A 103 -1.01 -9.89 -29.22
N CYS A 104 -0.15 -8.88 -29.15
CA CYS A 104 0.73 -8.70 -28.00
C CYS A 104 0.04 -8.12 -26.77
N SER A 105 -1.27 -7.86 -26.82
CA SER A 105 -2.04 -7.26 -25.73
C SER A 105 -1.39 -5.98 -25.20
N ARG A 106 -1.03 -5.06 -26.11
CA ARG A 106 -0.45 -3.76 -25.75
C ARG A 106 -1.53 -2.73 -25.50
N TYR A 107 -1.44 -2.01 -24.40
CA TYR A 107 -2.47 -1.10 -23.93
C TYR A 107 -1.98 0.34 -23.80
N ASP A 108 -2.92 1.29 -23.85
CA ASP A 108 -2.61 2.71 -23.88
C ASP A 108 -2.27 3.29 -22.50
N MET A 109 -2.61 2.65 -21.38
CA MET A 109 -2.19 3.07 -20.04
C MET A 109 -1.05 2.25 -19.45
N SER A 110 -0.32 1.51 -20.29
CA SER A 110 0.89 0.81 -19.85
C SER A 110 1.97 1.81 -19.43
N TYR A 111 2.85 1.40 -18.52
CA TYR A 111 3.91 2.29 -18.00
C TYR A 111 4.79 2.87 -19.12
N PRO A 112 5.15 2.13 -20.21
CA PRO A 112 5.90 2.73 -21.32
C PRO A 112 5.08 3.77 -22.07
N MET A 113 3.77 3.57 -22.22
CA MET A 113 2.92 4.55 -22.89
C MET A 113 2.72 5.81 -22.04
N ILE A 114 2.63 5.70 -20.72
CA ILE A 114 2.62 6.84 -19.80
C ILE A 114 3.91 7.64 -19.96
N ILE A 115 5.07 6.98 -19.89
CA ILE A 115 6.38 7.61 -20.08
C ILE A 115 6.51 8.24 -21.46
N ASN A 116 6.08 7.53 -22.52
CA ASN A 116 6.15 8.06 -23.88
C ASN A 116 5.37 9.38 -24.03
N ARG A 117 4.20 9.48 -23.40
CA ARG A 117 3.42 10.74 -23.41
C ARG A 117 4.16 11.86 -22.70
N LEU A 118 4.81 11.57 -21.56
CA LEU A 118 5.62 12.55 -20.83
C LEU A 118 6.82 13.04 -21.66
N LEU A 119 7.48 12.14 -22.38
CA LEU A 119 8.68 12.45 -23.16
C LEU A 119 8.40 12.95 -24.60
N SER A 120 7.18 12.76 -25.10
CA SER A 120 6.79 12.88 -26.52
C SER A 120 7.25 14.13 -27.28
N SER A 121 7.42 15.26 -26.59
CA SER A 121 7.90 16.51 -27.20
C SER A 121 9.36 16.46 -27.68
N HIS A 122 10.14 15.50 -27.21
CA HIS A 122 11.57 15.37 -27.52
C HIS A 122 11.93 14.04 -28.19
N VAL A 123 11.03 13.06 -28.21
CA VAL A 123 11.25 11.71 -28.75
C VAL A 123 11.10 11.70 -30.26
N GLU A 124 12.12 11.21 -30.95
CA GLU A 124 12.16 11.01 -32.41
C GLU A 124 11.67 9.60 -32.80
N SER A 125 11.99 8.60 -31.98
CA SER A 125 11.57 7.21 -32.20
C SER A 125 11.29 6.49 -30.89
N PHE A 126 10.13 5.83 -30.84
CA PHE A 126 9.74 4.94 -29.76
C PHE A 126 9.41 3.56 -30.33
N GLN A 127 10.09 2.54 -29.83
CA GLN A 127 9.89 1.14 -30.24
C GLN A 127 9.21 0.36 -29.11
N TYR A 128 8.02 -0.16 -29.37
CA TYR A 128 7.25 -0.90 -28.36
C TYR A 128 7.11 -2.36 -28.77
N ALA A 129 8.04 -3.21 -28.31
CA ALA A 129 8.14 -4.60 -28.72
C ALA A 129 7.60 -5.61 -27.68
N ALA A 130 7.32 -5.16 -26.45
CA ALA A 130 6.81 -6.03 -25.39
C ALA A 130 5.56 -6.82 -25.81
N CYS A 131 5.45 -8.05 -25.31
CA CYS A 131 4.38 -8.96 -25.72
C CYS A 131 3.94 -9.82 -24.54
N SER A 132 2.62 -9.91 -24.34
CA SER A 132 2.06 -10.80 -23.32
C SER A 132 2.42 -12.26 -23.58
N GLY A 133 2.85 -12.96 -22.52
CA GLY A 133 3.26 -14.37 -22.59
C GLY A 133 4.72 -14.62 -22.96
N ASP A 134 5.47 -13.59 -23.36
CA ASP A 134 6.88 -13.75 -23.70
C ASP A 134 7.72 -14.12 -22.46
N ARG A 135 8.59 -15.11 -22.64
CA ARG A 135 9.59 -15.57 -21.67
C ARG A 135 10.95 -15.01 -22.03
N ALA A 136 11.98 -15.27 -21.22
CA ALA A 136 13.31 -14.72 -21.46
C ALA A 136 13.85 -14.96 -22.88
N GLY A 137 13.62 -16.15 -23.46
CA GLY A 137 14.03 -16.47 -24.83
C GLY A 137 13.41 -15.54 -25.88
N GLN A 138 12.12 -15.22 -25.76
CA GLN A 138 11.44 -14.29 -26.65
C GLN A 138 11.87 -12.85 -26.38
N ILE A 139 12.04 -12.45 -25.12
CA ILE A 139 12.50 -11.11 -24.76
C ILE A 139 13.93 -10.86 -25.26
N PHE A 140 14.78 -11.88 -25.25
CA PHE A 140 16.09 -11.84 -25.87
C PHE A 140 15.99 -11.60 -27.40
N GLN A 141 15.03 -12.24 -28.07
CA GLN A 141 14.75 -11.96 -29.48
C GLN A 141 14.22 -10.53 -29.70
N GLN A 142 13.35 -10.01 -28.81
CA GLN A 142 12.93 -8.61 -28.84
C GLN A 142 14.17 -7.69 -28.76
N ALA A 143 15.08 -7.92 -27.81
CA ALA A 143 16.33 -7.17 -27.66
C ALA A 143 17.24 -7.25 -28.90
N GLN A 144 17.27 -8.39 -29.60
CA GLN A 144 18.04 -8.53 -30.85
C GLN A 144 17.39 -7.80 -32.04
N GLN A 145 16.07 -7.68 -32.06
CA GLN A 145 15.31 -7.19 -33.20
C GLN A 145 15.04 -5.69 -33.17
N ILE A 146 14.96 -5.06 -31.99
CA ILE A 146 14.82 -3.60 -31.89
C ILE A 146 15.95 -2.88 -32.64
N GLU A 147 15.62 -1.75 -33.28
CA GLU A 147 16.61 -0.88 -33.90
C GLU A 147 17.54 -0.30 -32.83
N GLY A 148 18.84 -0.20 -33.17
CA GLY A 148 19.86 0.34 -32.27
C GLY A 148 19.88 1.87 -32.19
N ASP A 149 20.99 2.37 -31.66
CA ASP A 149 21.22 3.77 -31.32
C ASP A 149 20.17 4.31 -30.33
N LEU A 150 19.88 3.50 -29.31
CA LEU A 150 18.93 3.82 -28.26
C LEU A 150 19.59 4.61 -27.13
N ASP A 151 18.94 5.68 -26.71
CA ASP A 151 19.30 6.46 -25.52
C ASP A 151 18.80 5.76 -24.25
N MET A 152 17.63 5.11 -24.33
CA MET A 152 16.98 4.49 -23.18
C MET A 152 16.25 3.19 -23.54
N VAL A 153 16.28 2.19 -22.65
CA VAL A 153 15.48 0.95 -22.74
C VAL A 153 14.85 0.64 -21.38
N MET A 154 13.57 0.28 -21.38
CA MET A 154 12.87 -0.19 -20.18
C MET A 154 12.29 -1.58 -20.40
N LEU A 155 12.36 -2.43 -19.38
CA LEU A 155 11.84 -3.80 -19.49
C LEU A 155 11.38 -4.44 -18.19
N THR A 156 10.45 -5.38 -18.32
CA THR A 156 10.12 -6.43 -17.36
C THR A 156 10.41 -7.80 -17.99
N ALA A 157 10.98 -8.73 -17.22
CA ALA A 157 11.22 -10.09 -17.69
C ALA A 157 11.23 -11.09 -16.52
N GLY A 158 11.08 -12.37 -16.82
CA GLY A 158 11.23 -13.47 -15.86
C GLY A 158 9.92 -13.99 -15.21
N GLY A 159 8.83 -13.22 -15.19
CA GLY A 159 7.58 -13.67 -14.57
C GLY A 159 7.01 -14.93 -15.24
N ASN A 160 7.05 -14.97 -16.57
CA ASN A 160 6.63 -16.14 -17.35
C ASN A 160 7.60 -17.33 -17.27
N ASP A 161 8.87 -17.08 -16.94
CA ASP A 161 9.90 -18.10 -16.71
C ASP A 161 9.67 -18.85 -15.38
N LEU A 162 8.90 -18.27 -14.45
CA LEU A 162 8.44 -18.93 -13.23
C LEU A 162 7.10 -19.66 -13.37
N CYS A 163 6.59 -19.79 -14.59
CA CYS A 163 5.31 -20.42 -14.83
C CYS A 163 4.15 -19.73 -14.07
N LEU A 164 4.23 -18.41 -13.86
CA LEU A 164 3.27 -17.64 -13.05
C LEU A 164 1.83 -17.82 -13.53
N SER A 165 1.59 -17.88 -14.84
CA SER A 165 0.27 -18.18 -15.39
C SER A 165 -0.26 -19.55 -14.97
N GLY A 166 0.62 -20.54 -14.82
CA GLY A 166 0.29 -21.87 -14.28
C GLY A 166 -0.06 -21.80 -12.80
N ILE A 167 0.69 -21.02 -12.01
CA ILE A 167 0.38 -20.78 -10.58
C ILE A 167 -0.99 -20.13 -10.44
N ILE A 168 -1.26 -19.03 -11.18
CA ILE A 168 -2.54 -18.32 -11.11
C ILE A 168 -3.70 -19.22 -11.51
N SER A 169 -3.53 -20.00 -12.59
CA SER A 169 -4.55 -20.96 -13.03
C SER A 169 -4.75 -22.08 -12.01
N ASP A 170 -3.71 -22.83 -11.69
CA ASP A 170 -3.83 -24.13 -11.01
C ASP A 170 -3.84 -24.00 -9.48
N CYS A 171 -3.42 -22.86 -8.93
CA CYS A 171 -3.42 -22.62 -7.49
C CYS A 171 -4.46 -21.60 -7.02
N ILE A 172 -5.09 -20.82 -7.91
CA ILE A 172 -5.96 -19.70 -7.51
C ILE A 172 -7.30 -19.72 -8.26
N LEU A 173 -7.30 -19.45 -9.56
CA LEU A 173 -8.53 -19.21 -10.32
C LEU A 173 -9.27 -20.49 -10.72
N LEU A 174 -8.55 -21.61 -10.87
CA LEU A 174 -9.05 -22.92 -11.30
C LEU A 174 -8.39 -24.03 -10.44
N SER A 175 -8.33 -23.80 -9.14
CA SER A 175 -7.65 -24.60 -8.12
C SER A 175 -8.41 -25.87 -7.71
N ALA A 176 -9.72 -25.92 -7.96
CA ALA A 176 -10.59 -27.01 -7.52
C ALA A 176 -10.09 -28.38 -7.99
N GLY A 177 -9.66 -29.21 -7.03
CA GLY A 177 -9.12 -30.56 -7.26
C GLY A 177 -7.81 -30.59 -8.08
N LYS A 178 -6.96 -29.57 -7.94
CA LYS A 178 -5.65 -29.46 -8.60
C LYS A 178 -4.47 -29.40 -7.62
N ASP A 179 -4.58 -30.02 -6.45
CA ASP A 179 -3.55 -29.99 -5.41
C ASP A 179 -2.16 -30.41 -5.91
N GLU A 180 -2.05 -31.54 -6.57
CA GLU A 180 -0.77 -32.03 -7.10
C GLU A 180 -0.23 -31.14 -8.23
N ALA A 181 -1.12 -30.57 -9.05
CA ALA A 181 -0.73 -29.69 -10.14
C ALA A 181 -0.20 -28.34 -9.61
N CYS A 182 -0.86 -27.77 -8.61
CA CYS A 182 -0.41 -26.55 -7.95
C CYS A 182 0.98 -26.74 -7.32
N GLU A 183 1.18 -27.83 -6.55
CA GLU A 183 2.48 -28.11 -5.94
C GLU A 183 3.58 -28.37 -6.97
N ALA A 184 3.28 -29.08 -8.06
CA ALA A 184 4.25 -29.31 -9.13
C ALA A 184 4.70 -28.01 -9.81
N VAL A 185 3.76 -27.10 -10.11
CA VAL A 185 4.09 -25.80 -10.71
C VAL A 185 4.88 -24.92 -9.73
N LEU A 186 4.52 -24.93 -8.44
CA LEU A 186 5.25 -24.18 -7.41
C LEU A 186 6.68 -24.67 -7.24
N GLN A 187 6.91 -25.99 -7.26
CA GLN A 187 8.26 -26.54 -7.17
C GLN A 187 9.13 -26.10 -8.36
N VAL A 188 8.59 -26.13 -9.59
CA VAL A 188 9.30 -25.65 -10.78
C VAL A 188 9.59 -24.15 -10.67
N ALA A 189 8.64 -23.35 -10.19
CA ALA A 189 8.85 -21.92 -9.99
C ALA A 189 9.95 -21.64 -8.95
N GLU A 190 9.95 -22.37 -7.83
CA GLU A 190 10.96 -22.25 -6.78
C GLU A 190 12.36 -22.67 -7.28
N GLU A 191 12.46 -23.67 -8.14
CA GLU A 191 13.72 -24.11 -8.76
C GLU A 191 14.22 -23.12 -9.82
N ASN A 192 13.35 -22.66 -10.71
CA ASN A 192 13.68 -21.75 -11.80
C ASN A 192 14.20 -20.39 -11.30
N VAL A 193 13.59 -19.87 -10.22
CA VAL A 193 14.07 -18.65 -9.55
C VAL A 193 15.56 -18.73 -9.21
N GLU A 194 16.00 -19.87 -8.69
CA GLU A 194 17.37 -20.05 -8.17
C GLU A 194 18.36 -20.39 -9.28
N THR A 195 17.88 -20.94 -10.41
CA THR A 195 18.72 -21.56 -11.43
C THR A 195 18.80 -20.78 -12.75
N ILE A 196 17.67 -20.29 -13.27
CA ILE A 196 17.60 -19.74 -14.65
C ILE A 196 17.38 -18.24 -14.71
N ILE A 197 16.69 -17.63 -13.73
CA ILE A 197 16.28 -16.21 -13.86
C ILE A 197 17.49 -15.29 -14.03
N LYS A 198 18.51 -15.49 -13.19
CA LYS A 198 19.70 -14.64 -13.20
C LYS A 198 20.50 -14.77 -14.50
N SER A 199 20.73 -15.99 -14.99
CA SER A 199 21.48 -16.22 -16.24
C SER A 199 20.71 -15.66 -17.44
N ASN A 200 19.42 -15.98 -17.54
CA ASN A 200 18.55 -15.52 -18.61
C ASN A 200 18.46 -13.99 -18.67
N MET A 201 18.33 -13.33 -17.51
CA MET A 201 18.34 -11.87 -17.43
C MET A 201 19.66 -11.30 -17.98
N LYS A 202 20.81 -11.84 -17.58
CA LYS A 202 22.11 -11.39 -18.09
C LYS A 202 22.23 -11.49 -19.61
N GLU A 203 21.73 -12.56 -20.22
CA GLU A 203 21.77 -12.73 -21.67
C GLU A 203 20.94 -11.67 -22.42
N ILE A 204 19.75 -11.33 -21.91
CA ILE A 204 18.94 -10.22 -22.44
C ILE A 204 19.72 -8.90 -22.34
N LEU A 205 20.31 -8.63 -21.18
CA LEU A 205 21.05 -7.39 -20.93
C LEU A 205 22.31 -7.29 -21.81
N TYR A 206 23.04 -8.38 -22.01
CA TYR A 206 24.17 -8.41 -22.96
C TYR A 206 23.73 -8.20 -24.41
N ALA A 207 22.55 -8.69 -24.81
CA ALA A 207 22.01 -8.43 -26.14
C ALA A 207 21.74 -6.93 -26.37
N LEU A 208 21.21 -6.24 -25.35
CA LEU A 208 20.98 -4.79 -25.38
C LEU A 208 22.27 -3.98 -25.53
N ASN A 209 23.42 -4.52 -25.14
CA ASN A 209 24.70 -3.81 -25.25
C ASN A 209 25.06 -3.45 -26.69
N LYS A 210 24.51 -4.14 -27.70
CA LYS A 210 24.69 -3.76 -29.12
C LYS A 210 23.71 -2.69 -29.59
N LYS A 211 22.65 -2.41 -28.83
CA LYS A 211 21.52 -1.56 -29.22
C LYS A 211 21.52 -0.21 -28.52
N VAL A 212 21.96 -0.16 -27.27
CA VAL A 212 22.01 1.06 -26.45
C VAL A 212 23.31 1.81 -26.72
N LYS A 213 23.29 3.14 -26.72
CA LYS A 213 24.48 3.98 -26.88
C LYS A 213 25.41 3.90 -25.66
N GLU A 214 26.63 4.41 -25.83
CA GLU A 214 27.50 4.70 -24.69
C GLU A 214 26.79 5.66 -23.73
N ASP A 215 26.86 5.38 -22.43
CA ASP A 215 26.17 6.14 -21.38
C ASP A 215 24.64 6.24 -21.55
N GLY A 216 24.04 5.37 -22.38
CA GLY A 216 22.59 5.20 -22.43
C GLY A 216 22.07 4.55 -21.15
N ILE A 217 20.74 4.53 -20.96
CA ILE A 217 20.10 4.07 -19.72
C ILE A 217 19.26 2.83 -19.97
N VAL A 218 19.44 1.81 -19.14
CA VAL A 218 18.58 0.62 -19.12
C VAL A 218 17.94 0.48 -17.74
N VAL A 219 16.61 0.42 -17.68
CA VAL A 219 15.87 0.24 -16.43
C VAL A 219 15.12 -1.09 -16.47
N VAL A 220 15.44 -1.97 -15.54
CA VAL A 220 14.71 -3.23 -15.34
C VAL A 220 13.73 -3.04 -14.19
N LEU A 221 12.43 -3.21 -14.44
CA LEU A 221 11.40 -3.11 -13.41
C LEU A 221 11.16 -4.48 -12.76
N GLY A 222 10.95 -4.47 -11.44
CA GLY A 222 10.53 -5.65 -10.68
C GLY A 222 9.03 -5.94 -10.77
N TYR A 223 8.58 -6.96 -10.04
CA TYR A 223 7.17 -7.27 -9.78
C TYR A 223 6.80 -6.89 -8.35
N ALA A 224 5.51 -6.85 -8.02
CA ALA A 224 5.05 -6.56 -6.66
C ALA A 224 4.21 -7.71 -6.08
N GLU A 225 4.22 -7.82 -4.76
CA GLU A 225 3.52 -8.85 -3.99
C GLU A 225 2.01 -8.69 -4.16
N PHE A 226 1.34 -9.72 -4.66
CA PHE A 226 -0.09 -9.67 -4.96
C PHE A 226 -0.97 -9.56 -3.73
N PHE A 227 -0.57 -10.16 -2.61
CA PHE A 227 -1.48 -10.43 -1.50
C PHE A 227 -1.00 -9.81 -0.19
N SER A 228 -1.89 -9.08 0.50
CA SER A 228 -1.71 -8.75 1.91
C SER A 228 -1.73 -10.03 2.74
N THR A 229 -0.97 -10.06 3.83
CA THR A 229 -0.91 -11.19 4.78
C THR A 229 -1.38 -10.82 6.18
N GLU A 230 -2.07 -9.68 6.33
CA GLU A 230 -2.41 -9.09 7.63
C GLU A 230 -3.45 -9.89 8.43
N ASN A 231 -4.46 -10.45 7.75
CA ASN A 231 -5.53 -11.20 8.40
C ASN A 231 -5.98 -12.39 7.54
N SER A 232 -6.90 -13.21 8.06
CA SER A 232 -7.42 -14.41 7.39
C SER A 232 -8.68 -14.18 6.55
N ASP A 233 -9.17 -12.94 6.40
CA ASP A 233 -10.49 -12.69 5.78
C ASP A 233 -10.54 -13.17 4.32
N CYS A 234 -9.40 -13.13 3.61
CA CYS A 234 -9.29 -13.62 2.22
C CYS A 234 -9.47 -15.15 2.07
N GLU A 235 -9.50 -15.91 3.17
CA GLU A 235 -9.75 -17.35 3.15
C GLU A 235 -11.21 -17.71 2.90
N ASP A 236 -12.11 -16.73 3.05
CA ASP A 236 -13.56 -16.87 2.83
C ASP A 236 -14.01 -16.19 1.53
N GLU A 237 -13.06 -15.67 0.73
CA GLU A 237 -13.31 -15.11 -0.59
C GLU A 237 -13.40 -16.20 -1.67
N ALA A 238 -14.32 -16.04 -2.62
CA ALA A 238 -14.57 -16.97 -3.72
C ALA A 238 -13.67 -16.67 -4.94
N TRP A 239 -12.43 -17.16 -4.90
CA TRP A 239 -11.43 -16.96 -5.97
C TRP A 239 -11.57 -17.93 -7.16
N ASP A 240 -12.10 -19.12 -6.90
CA ASP A 240 -12.16 -20.20 -7.88
C ASP A 240 -13.39 -20.09 -8.77
N LYS A 241 -13.19 -20.17 -10.10
CA LYS A 241 -14.28 -20.05 -11.08
C LYS A 241 -14.98 -21.39 -11.39
N THR A 242 -14.48 -22.49 -10.85
CA THR A 242 -14.89 -23.88 -11.10
C THR A 242 -15.49 -24.59 -9.88
N GLU A 243 -15.62 -23.90 -8.75
CA GLU A 243 -16.12 -24.40 -7.45
C GLU A 243 -17.47 -25.16 -7.51
N PHE A 244 -18.26 -24.97 -8.57
CA PHE A 244 -19.57 -25.60 -8.75
C PHE A 244 -19.69 -26.46 -10.02
N GLU A 245 -18.58 -26.88 -10.63
CA GLU A 245 -18.61 -27.86 -11.72
C GLU A 245 -18.72 -29.30 -11.19
N GLU A 246 -19.62 -30.10 -11.75
CA GLU A 246 -19.81 -31.51 -11.39
C GLU A 246 -18.64 -32.37 -11.93
N PRO A 247 -18.00 -33.23 -11.11
CA PRO A 247 -18.26 -33.50 -9.70
C PRO A 247 -17.69 -32.42 -8.77
N ILE A 248 -18.41 -32.12 -7.68
CA ILE A 248 -18.03 -31.09 -6.68
C ILE A 248 -16.58 -31.29 -6.23
N LYS A 249 -15.72 -30.32 -6.56
CA LYS A 249 -14.33 -30.25 -6.14
C LYS A 249 -14.15 -29.03 -5.26
N TRP A 250 -13.43 -29.20 -4.15
CA TRP A 250 -13.15 -28.11 -3.23
C TRP A 250 -12.01 -27.25 -3.75
N PRO A 251 -12.19 -25.92 -3.84
CA PRO A 251 -11.12 -25.01 -4.22
C PRO A 251 -10.09 -24.85 -3.10
N GLN A 252 -8.90 -24.40 -3.47
CA GLN A 252 -7.85 -24.09 -2.53
C GLN A 252 -8.02 -22.67 -1.99
N LYS A 253 -8.23 -22.54 -0.68
CA LYS A 253 -8.31 -21.24 0.01
C LYS A 253 -6.98 -20.50 -0.07
N LEU A 254 -7.03 -19.17 -0.21
CA LEU A 254 -5.84 -18.29 -0.11
C LEU A 254 -5.44 -18.03 1.35
N THR A 255 -5.01 -19.10 2.03
CA THR A 255 -4.54 -19.02 3.42
C THR A 255 -3.37 -18.05 3.59
N ILE A 256 -3.21 -17.49 4.79
CA ILE A 256 -2.06 -16.63 5.12
C ILE A 256 -0.73 -17.31 4.71
N ALA A 257 -0.59 -18.61 5.00
CA ALA A 257 0.59 -19.39 4.64
C ALA A 257 0.81 -19.47 3.11
N ARG A 258 -0.25 -19.66 2.32
CA ARG A 258 -0.16 -19.70 0.85
C ARG A 258 0.18 -18.33 0.28
N ARG A 259 -0.43 -17.26 0.80
CA ARG A 259 -0.09 -15.89 0.42
C ARG A 259 1.37 -15.56 0.72
N HIS A 260 1.90 -15.96 1.89
CA HIS A 260 3.33 -15.86 2.17
C HIS A 260 4.20 -16.61 1.16
N ARG A 261 3.79 -17.81 0.74
CA ARG A 261 4.54 -18.60 -0.25
C ARG A 261 4.57 -17.92 -1.63
N PHE A 262 3.44 -17.40 -2.11
CA PHE A 262 3.38 -16.65 -3.37
C PHE A 262 4.21 -15.36 -3.31
N ASN A 263 4.07 -14.59 -2.23
CA ASN A 263 4.86 -13.38 -2.02
C ASN A 263 6.37 -13.67 -1.93
N ALA A 264 6.76 -14.81 -1.35
CA ALA A 264 8.15 -15.23 -1.33
C ALA A 264 8.73 -15.45 -2.74
N LEU A 265 7.94 -16.00 -3.68
CA LEU A 265 8.37 -16.12 -5.07
C LEU A 265 8.65 -14.76 -5.71
N VAL A 266 7.77 -13.78 -5.49
CA VAL A 266 7.96 -12.40 -5.97
C VAL A 266 9.24 -11.77 -5.41
N LYS A 267 9.48 -11.92 -4.09
CA LYS A 267 10.72 -11.42 -3.47
C LYS A 267 11.96 -12.05 -4.07
N LYS A 268 11.93 -13.37 -4.31
CA LYS A 268 13.08 -14.08 -4.86
C LYS A 268 13.36 -13.72 -6.31
N ILE A 269 12.36 -13.56 -7.18
CA ILE A 269 12.58 -13.12 -8.57
C ILE A 269 13.11 -11.70 -8.64
N ASN A 270 12.59 -10.79 -7.81
CA ASN A 270 13.10 -9.42 -7.73
C ASN A 270 14.55 -9.41 -7.29
N ARG A 271 14.91 -10.21 -6.27
CA ARG A 271 16.29 -10.36 -5.82
C ARG A 271 17.20 -10.92 -6.91
N ALA A 272 16.80 -12.00 -7.59
CA ALA A 272 17.59 -12.60 -8.67
C ALA A 272 17.80 -11.63 -9.84
N THR A 273 16.76 -10.85 -10.18
CA THR A 273 16.83 -9.79 -11.19
C THR A 273 17.76 -8.65 -10.75
N ALA A 274 17.62 -8.15 -9.52
CA ALA A 274 18.48 -7.11 -8.98
C ALA A 274 19.95 -7.58 -8.91
N ASP A 275 20.21 -8.83 -8.55
CA ASP A 275 21.54 -9.42 -8.55
C ASP A 275 22.13 -9.49 -9.97
N ALA A 276 21.32 -9.85 -10.99
CA ALA A 276 21.75 -9.82 -12.38
C ALA A 276 22.10 -8.40 -12.85
N VAL A 277 21.23 -7.43 -12.56
CA VAL A 277 21.45 -6.01 -12.87
C VAL A 277 22.72 -5.49 -12.22
N ASN A 278 22.92 -5.77 -10.93
CA ASN A 278 24.09 -5.35 -10.16
C ASN A 278 25.39 -5.95 -10.73
N GLU A 279 25.39 -7.21 -11.16
CA GLU A 279 26.54 -7.81 -11.83
C GLU A 279 26.84 -7.16 -13.19
N ILE A 280 25.82 -6.93 -14.02
CA ILE A 280 25.97 -6.26 -15.32
C ILE A 280 26.45 -4.82 -15.16
N SER A 281 25.96 -4.10 -14.14
CA SER A 281 26.34 -2.71 -13.87
C SER A 281 27.84 -2.52 -13.54
N LYS A 282 28.52 -3.62 -13.13
CA LYS A 282 29.94 -3.65 -12.77
C LYS A 282 30.81 -4.26 -13.87
N ASP A 283 30.21 -4.68 -14.98
CA ASP A 283 30.91 -5.31 -16.09
C ASP A 283 31.44 -4.23 -17.04
N ASP A 284 32.75 -4.12 -17.16
CA ASP A 284 33.42 -3.13 -18.02
C ASP A 284 33.11 -3.32 -19.52
N GLU A 285 32.58 -4.47 -19.93
CA GLU A 285 32.14 -4.70 -21.32
C GLU A 285 30.78 -4.03 -21.63
N VAL A 286 30.05 -3.58 -20.61
CA VAL A 286 28.72 -2.97 -20.74
C VAL A 286 28.84 -1.45 -20.80
N LYS A 287 28.45 -0.85 -21.93
CA LYS A 287 28.62 0.59 -22.19
C LYS A 287 27.49 1.49 -21.68
N TYR A 288 26.36 0.92 -21.30
CA TYR A 288 25.21 1.67 -20.78
C TYR A 288 25.19 1.63 -19.25
N LYS A 289 24.48 2.57 -18.63
CA LYS A 289 24.14 2.51 -17.21
C LYS A 289 22.86 1.71 -17.02
N ILE A 290 22.82 0.88 -15.99
CA ILE A 290 21.68 0.00 -15.72
C ILE A 290 21.30 0.00 -14.25
N GLY A 291 20.00 -0.08 -14.01
CA GLY A 291 19.41 -0.04 -12.68
C GLY A 291 18.16 -0.90 -12.55
N PHE A 292 17.74 -1.14 -11.31
CA PHE A 292 16.60 -1.97 -10.96
C PHE A 292 15.55 -1.15 -10.21
N ALA A 293 14.39 -0.96 -10.84
CA ALA A 293 13.28 -0.23 -10.27
C ALA A 293 12.34 -1.17 -9.48
N ASP A 294 12.50 -1.19 -8.16
CA ASP A 294 11.63 -1.96 -7.25
C ASP A 294 10.46 -1.12 -6.75
N TRP A 295 9.28 -1.37 -7.31
CA TRP A 295 8.04 -0.72 -6.89
C TRP A 295 7.26 -1.54 -5.85
N ASN A 296 7.75 -2.73 -5.45
CA ASN A 296 7.10 -3.57 -4.44
C ASN A 296 6.91 -2.87 -3.08
N PRO A 297 7.88 -2.12 -2.53
CA PRO A 297 7.72 -1.47 -1.23
C PRO A 297 6.50 -0.55 -1.16
N TRP A 298 6.21 0.19 -2.25
CA TRP A 298 5.03 1.04 -2.34
C TRP A 298 3.73 0.23 -2.26
N VAL A 299 3.66 -0.88 -2.99
CA VAL A 299 2.46 -1.73 -3.03
C VAL A 299 2.20 -2.38 -1.68
N THR A 300 3.25 -2.79 -0.97
CA THR A 300 3.18 -3.48 0.33
C THR A 300 3.03 -2.54 1.52
N ASP A 301 3.13 -1.23 1.32
CA ASP A 301 2.96 -0.27 2.41
C ASP A 301 1.50 -0.26 2.88
N ALA A 302 1.29 -0.49 4.17
CA ALA A 302 -0.04 -0.56 4.77
C ALA A 302 -0.85 0.74 4.64
N SER A 303 -0.19 1.89 4.44
CA SER A 303 -0.86 3.17 4.20
C SER A 303 -1.37 3.33 2.77
N ILE A 304 -0.78 2.61 1.80
CA ILE A 304 -1.20 2.58 0.41
C ILE A 304 -2.30 1.55 0.21
N ASP A 305 -2.24 0.42 0.93
CA ASP A 305 -3.24 -0.64 0.80
C ASP A 305 -3.39 -1.13 -0.66
N GLY A 306 -2.26 -1.38 -1.33
CA GLY A 306 -2.19 -1.64 -2.77
C GLY A 306 -2.40 -3.10 -3.20
N GLN A 307 -2.51 -4.04 -2.24
CA GLN A 307 -2.52 -5.48 -2.48
C GLN A 307 -3.93 -6.08 -2.52
N MET A 308 -4.10 -7.22 -3.19
CA MET A 308 -5.29 -8.07 -3.02
C MET A 308 -5.35 -8.61 -1.58
N CYS A 309 -6.52 -9.14 -1.17
CA CYS A 309 -6.71 -9.71 0.16
C CYS A 309 -6.49 -8.72 1.32
N SER A 310 -6.73 -7.42 1.10
CA SER A 310 -6.65 -6.41 2.14
C SER A 310 -7.76 -6.55 3.18
N PRO A 311 -7.49 -6.28 4.49
CA PRO A 311 -8.54 -6.19 5.52
C PRO A 311 -9.62 -5.13 5.25
N SER A 312 -9.32 -4.12 4.42
CA SER A 312 -10.29 -3.08 4.04
C SER A 312 -11.24 -3.56 2.94
N ALA A 313 -10.87 -4.60 2.20
CA ALA A 313 -11.59 -5.06 1.02
C ALA A 313 -12.81 -5.93 1.39
N ASN A 314 -13.85 -5.85 0.58
CA ASN A 314 -15.10 -6.57 0.74
C ASN A 314 -15.34 -7.65 -0.34
N GLY A 315 -14.32 -7.95 -1.15
CA GLY A 315 -14.40 -8.85 -2.32
C GLY A 315 -14.75 -8.17 -3.66
N ASP A 316 -15.22 -6.92 -3.65
CA ASP A 316 -15.52 -6.18 -4.89
C ASP A 316 -14.25 -5.72 -5.62
N TYR A 317 -14.36 -5.57 -6.95
CA TYR A 317 -13.36 -4.91 -7.77
C TYR A 317 -14.01 -4.04 -8.87
N PRO A 318 -13.65 -2.75 -8.99
CA PRO A 318 -12.87 -1.97 -8.01
C PRO A 318 -13.63 -1.80 -6.69
N SER A 319 -12.91 -1.84 -5.56
CA SER A 319 -13.49 -1.59 -4.23
C SER A 319 -13.51 -0.08 -3.93
N LYS A 320 -14.57 0.42 -3.29
CA LYS A 320 -14.62 1.82 -2.82
C LYS A 320 -13.77 2.03 -1.56
N ASP A 321 -13.57 0.98 -0.79
CA ASP A 321 -12.84 1.02 0.48
C ASP A 321 -11.32 0.85 0.26
N GLN A 322 -10.91 0.52 -0.96
CA GLN A 322 -9.51 0.33 -1.37
C GLN A 322 -9.21 1.07 -2.70
N PRO A 323 -9.18 2.41 -2.69
CA PRO A 323 -9.01 3.21 -3.91
C PRO A 323 -7.62 3.09 -4.55
N GLU A 324 -6.59 2.78 -3.76
CA GLU A 324 -5.20 2.70 -4.19
C GLU A 324 -4.75 1.27 -4.54
N MET A 325 -5.70 0.37 -4.79
CA MET A 325 -5.44 -0.99 -5.27
C MET A 325 -4.58 -0.95 -6.55
N GLN A 326 -3.48 -1.71 -6.61
CA GLN A 326 -2.51 -1.62 -7.70
C GLN A 326 -2.71 -2.68 -8.79
N PHE A 327 -3.52 -3.72 -8.53
CA PHE A 327 -3.74 -4.84 -9.45
C PHE A 327 -5.18 -4.98 -9.91
N ILE A 328 -5.38 -5.68 -11.02
CA ILE A 328 -6.67 -6.15 -11.50
C ILE A 328 -7.00 -7.48 -10.82
N LYS A 329 -8.18 -7.58 -10.20
CA LYS A 329 -8.67 -8.83 -9.60
C LYS A 329 -10.09 -9.16 -10.07
N PRO A 330 -10.49 -10.44 -10.11
CA PRO A 330 -11.89 -10.79 -10.30
C PRO A 330 -12.72 -10.37 -9.06
N PRO A 331 -14.05 -10.21 -9.19
CA PRO A 331 -14.91 -10.11 -8.01
C PRO A 331 -14.90 -11.44 -7.25
N THR A 332 -14.70 -11.39 -5.93
CA THR A 332 -14.52 -12.56 -5.06
C THR A 332 -15.57 -12.65 -3.95
N ASN A 333 -16.67 -11.91 -4.08
CA ASN A 333 -17.78 -11.97 -3.14
C ASN A 333 -18.38 -13.39 -3.09
N PRO A 334 -18.64 -13.95 -1.89
CA PRO A 334 -19.33 -15.23 -1.76
C PRO A 334 -20.74 -15.14 -2.35
N SER A 335 -21.21 -16.25 -2.94
CA SER A 335 -22.52 -16.32 -3.59
C SER A 335 -23.65 -15.99 -2.59
N PRO A 336 -24.77 -15.38 -3.03
CA PRO A 336 -25.90 -15.07 -2.14
C PRO A 336 -26.51 -16.36 -1.58
N GLY A 337 -26.08 -16.75 -0.38
CA GLY A 337 -26.45 -18.00 0.28
C GLY A 337 -25.53 -18.39 1.44
N GLU A 338 -24.28 -17.92 1.42
CA GLU A 338 -23.27 -18.18 2.47
C GLU A 338 -23.06 -17.01 3.43
N ARG A 339 -24.03 -16.10 3.54
CA ARG A 339 -24.04 -15.18 4.70
C ARG A 339 -24.55 -15.96 5.90
N ASP A 340 -23.64 -16.61 6.62
CA ASP A 340 -23.92 -16.96 8.01
C ASP A 340 -24.25 -15.66 8.74
N GLU A 341 -25.50 -15.58 9.18
CA GLU A 341 -26.05 -14.48 9.93
C GLU A 341 -25.16 -14.20 11.15
N LEU A 342 -24.58 -12.99 11.26
CA LEU A 342 -24.25 -12.24 12.51
C LEU A 342 -23.14 -11.17 12.36
N LYS A 343 -23.09 -10.41 11.26
CA LYS A 343 -22.52 -9.04 11.31
C LYS A 343 -23.58 -8.03 10.88
N LYS A 344 -24.33 -7.53 11.87
CA LYS A 344 -25.16 -6.33 11.76
C LYS A 344 -24.28 -5.18 11.25
N ARG A 345 -24.46 -4.75 10.00
CA ARG A 345 -24.16 -3.39 9.56
C ARG A 345 -25.42 -2.80 8.93
N GLY A 346 -25.67 -1.54 9.29
CA GLY A 346 -26.88 -0.81 8.98
C GLY A 346 -27.17 -0.77 7.49
N LEU A 347 -28.46 -0.82 7.20
CA LEU A 347 -29.03 -0.43 5.92
C LEU A 347 -28.59 1.01 5.62
N ASP A 348 -27.87 1.21 4.52
CA ASP A 348 -27.86 2.48 3.81
C ASP A 348 -27.86 2.25 2.30
N GLU A 349 -28.46 3.22 1.61
CA GLU A 349 -29.22 3.09 0.36
C GLU A 349 -28.49 2.49 -0.84
N SER A 350 -29.27 1.68 -1.58
CA SER A 350 -28.92 1.11 -2.88
C SER A 350 -28.65 2.18 -3.95
N GLY A 351 -27.38 2.34 -4.33
CA GLY A 351 -26.98 3.00 -5.58
C GLY A 351 -27.21 2.06 -6.77
N TYR A 352 -28.24 2.33 -7.57
CA TYR A 352 -28.61 1.60 -8.78
C TYR A 352 -27.50 1.71 -9.86
N TYR A 353 -26.72 0.64 -10.06
CA TYR A 353 -25.75 0.53 -11.16
C TYR A 353 -26.47 0.21 -12.49
N ASP A 354 -26.22 1.02 -13.52
CA ASP A 354 -26.80 0.87 -14.87
C ASP A 354 -26.08 -0.22 -15.69
N TYR A 355 -26.66 -1.42 -15.72
CA TYR A 355 -26.22 -2.59 -16.50
C TYR A 355 -26.35 -2.43 -18.04
N SER A 356 -27.05 -1.42 -18.54
CA SER A 356 -27.52 -1.39 -19.94
C SER A 356 -26.43 -1.08 -20.98
N ARG A 357 -25.36 -0.35 -20.61
CA ARG A 357 -24.26 0.02 -21.53
C ARG A 357 -23.29 -1.13 -21.83
N GLY A 358 -23.15 -2.11 -20.92
CA GLY A 358 -22.22 -3.24 -21.07
C GLY A 358 -22.76 -4.35 -21.99
N GLU A 359 -24.07 -4.60 -21.93
CA GLU A 359 -24.74 -5.66 -22.70
C GLU A 359 -24.73 -5.39 -24.23
N LEU A 360 -24.90 -4.14 -24.65
CA LEU A 360 -24.93 -3.79 -26.09
C LEU A 360 -23.56 -3.97 -26.78
N LYS A 361 -22.46 -3.73 -26.04
CA LYS A 361 -21.08 -4.00 -26.49
C LYS A 361 -20.77 -5.50 -26.55
N LYS A 362 -21.20 -6.27 -25.53
CA LYS A 362 -21.04 -7.73 -25.47
C LYS A 362 -21.73 -8.45 -26.64
N LYS A 363 -22.93 -7.99 -27.02
CA LYS A 363 -23.71 -8.64 -28.09
C LYS A 363 -23.05 -8.51 -29.47
N ARG A 364 -22.50 -7.33 -29.80
CA ARG A 364 -21.79 -7.10 -31.08
C ARG A 364 -20.48 -7.86 -31.20
N ALA A 365 -19.70 -7.97 -30.11
CA ALA A 365 -18.44 -8.71 -30.12
C ALA A 365 -18.64 -10.23 -30.23
N ARG A 366 -19.70 -10.76 -29.59
CA ARG A 366 -19.97 -12.21 -29.59
C ARG A 366 -20.46 -12.74 -30.93
N GLU A 367 -21.12 -11.92 -31.75
CA GLU A 367 -21.62 -12.33 -33.07
C GLU A 367 -20.52 -12.37 -34.16
N SER A 368 -19.39 -11.67 -33.99
CA SER A 368 -18.29 -11.64 -34.99
C SER A 368 -17.14 -12.62 -34.73
N ILE A 369 -16.99 -13.11 -33.50
CA ILE A 369 -15.88 -13.99 -33.09
C ILE A 369 -16.08 -15.42 -33.62
N TRP A 370 -17.29 -15.96 -33.57
CA TRP A 370 -17.54 -17.39 -33.83
C TRP A 370 -17.61 -17.79 -35.32
N SER A 371 -17.50 -16.83 -36.26
CA SER A 371 -17.68 -17.10 -37.70
C SER A 371 -16.43 -16.91 -38.57
N SER A 372 -15.25 -16.65 -38.00
CA SER A 372 -14.03 -16.42 -38.81
C SER A 372 -13.15 -17.67 -38.91
N LYS A 373 -12.56 -17.89 -40.09
CA LYS A 373 -11.67 -19.03 -40.41
C LYS A 373 -10.31 -18.99 -39.66
N PHE A 374 -10.12 -18.07 -38.71
CA PHE A 374 -8.89 -17.89 -37.92
C PHE A 374 -8.71 -18.94 -36.80
N PHE A 375 -9.79 -19.60 -36.37
CA PHE A 375 -9.76 -20.64 -35.32
C PHE A 375 -9.04 -21.96 -35.72
N ASN A 376 -8.43 -22.03 -36.90
CA ASN A 376 -7.76 -23.23 -37.42
C ASN A 376 -6.35 -22.95 -37.97
N SER A 377 -5.44 -22.38 -37.16
CA SER A 377 -4.00 -22.31 -37.49
C SER A 377 -3.13 -22.92 -36.39
N PRO A 378 -2.30 -23.95 -36.67
CA PRO A 378 -1.48 -24.63 -35.68
C PRO A 378 0.00 -24.20 -35.76
N TYR A 379 0.60 -23.74 -34.66
CA TYR A 379 2.06 -23.79 -34.50
C TYR A 379 2.47 -24.30 -33.10
N PRO A 380 3.26 -25.39 -33.00
CA PRO A 380 3.60 -26.02 -31.73
C PRO A 380 4.87 -25.45 -31.06
N PRO A 381 5.03 -25.62 -29.72
CA PRO A 381 6.21 -25.22 -28.93
C PRO A 381 7.57 -25.73 -29.44
N GLU A 382 7.59 -26.78 -30.26
CA GLU A 382 8.81 -27.35 -30.84
C GLU A 382 9.58 -26.38 -31.76
N LEU A 383 8.90 -25.37 -32.32
CA LEU A 383 9.53 -24.43 -33.23
C LEU A 383 10.49 -23.48 -32.50
N VAL A 384 10.18 -23.11 -31.25
CA VAL A 384 11.05 -22.28 -30.39
C VAL A 384 12.31 -23.05 -29.99
N ARG A 385 12.17 -24.33 -29.59
CA ARG A 385 13.32 -25.20 -29.25
C ARG A 385 14.32 -25.39 -30.40
N ARG A 386 13.88 -25.26 -31.65
CA ARG A 386 14.73 -25.47 -32.84
C ARG A 386 15.53 -24.23 -33.27
N VAL A 387 15.22 -23.05 -32.71
CA VAL A 387 15.82 -21.76 -33.10
C VAL A 387 16.93 -21.31 -32.14
N LEU A 388 16.98 -21.85 -30.91
CA LEU A 388 17.90 -21.36 -29.88
C LEU A 388 19.32 -21.92 -30.01
N GLY A 389 20.31 -21.04 -29.97
CA GLY A 389 21.75 -21.31 -29.95
C GLY A 389 22.33 -21.49 -28.54
N ARG A 390 23.64 -21.78 -28.43
CA ARG A 390 24.34 -22.01 -27.13
C ARG A 390 24.48 -20.76 -26.23
N ARG A 391 24.01 -19.58 -26.65
CA ARG A 391 24.10 -18.31 -25.91
C ARG A 391 22.71 -17.68 -25.68
N ASP A 392 21.67 -18.49 -25.84
CA ASP A 392 20.29 -18.04 -25.75
C ASP A 392 19.65 -18.55 -24.46
N PRO A 393 18.62 -17.86 -23.92
CA PRO A 393 18.08 -18.15 -22.60
C PRO A 393 17.58 -19.59 -22.45
N GLU A 394 17.82 -20.17 -21.28
CA GLU A 394 17.37 -21.52 -20.96
C GLU A 394 15.84 -21.56 -20.80
N PRO A 395 15.15 -22.54 -21.41
CA PRO A 395 13.70 -22.65 -21.29
C PRO A 395 13.30 -23.13 -19.89
N PRO A 396 12.19 -22.63 -19.32
CA PRO A 396 11.80 -22.89 -17.93
C PRO A 396 11.17 -24.26 -17.65
N GLY A 397 10.82 -25.05 -18.68
CA GLY A 397 10.25 -26.38 -18.48
C GLY A 397 8.91 -26.42 -17.73
N CYS A 398 8.02 -25.45 -18.00
CA CYS A 398 6.74 -25.36 -17.29
C CYS A 398 5.85 -26.58 -17.60
N PRO A 399 5.06 -27.10 -16.63
CA PRO A 399 4.14 -28.21 -16.88
C PRO A 399 3.08 -27.94 -17.98
N SER A 400 2.78 -26.66 -18.23
CA SER A 400 1.92 -26.23 -19.33
C SER A 400 2.55 -26.41 -20.72
N ASP A 401 3.87 -26.59 -20.81
CA ASP A 401 4.59 -26.76 -22.08
C ASP A 401 4.31 -28.14 -22.73
N GLU A 402 3.86 -29.13 -21.95
CA GLU A 402 3.54 -30.49 -22.42
C GLU A 402 2.04 -30.67 -22.75
N LYS A 403 1.16 -29.83 -22.20
CA LYS A 403 -0.27 -29.84 -22.50
C LYS A 403 -0.51 -28.98 -23.74
N ARG A 404 -1.35 -29.45 -24.67
CA ARG A 404 -1.78 -28.66 -25.83
C ARG A 404 -2.52 -27.43 -25.30
N ASP A 405 -1.81 -26.32 -25.19
CA ASP A 405 -2.35 -25.05 -24.74
C ASP A 405 -3.41 -24.60 -25.75
N TRP A 406 -4.67 -24.84 -25.41
CA TRP A 406 -5.82 -24.36 -26.18
C TRP A 406 -5.97 -22.84 -26.07
N THR A 407 -5.14 -22.21 -25.24
CA THR A 407 -5.10 -20.79 -24.96
C THR A 407 -3.73 -20.17 -25.22
N MET A 408 -2.82 -20.77 -26.01
CA MET A 408 -1.45 -20.31 -26.40
C MET A 408 -1.05 -18.86 -25.99
N GLY A 409 -0.96 -18.54 -24.70
CA GLY A 409 -0.88 -17.14 -24.22
C GLY A 409 -1.99 -16.17 -24.69
N ILE A 410 -2.95 -16.65 -25.48
CA ILE A 410 -4.07 -15.99 -26.15
C ILE A 410 -5.25 -16.96 -26.11
N GLY A 411 -6.20 -16.79 -25.18
CA GLY A 411 -7.40 -17.64 -25.18
C GLY A 411 -8.25 -17.64 -23.92
N LEU A 412 -7.75 -17.05 -22.85
CA LEU A 412 -8.65 -16.44 -21.88
C LEU A 412 -9.08 -15.09 -22.48
N PRO A 413 -10.39 -14.77 -22.59
CA PRO A 413 -10.81 -13.42 -22.97
C PRO A 413 -10.00 -12.42 -22.15
N ASP A 414 -9.54 -11.29 -22.71
CA ASP A 414 -8.65 -10.32 -22.04
C ASP A 414 -9.03 -10.07 -20.57
N LYS A 415 -10.32 -10.08 -20.25
CA LYS A 415 -10.90 -9.99 -18.89
C LYS A 415 -10.46 -11.04 -17.86
N ILE A 416 -10.02 -12.21 -18.29
CA ILE A 416 -9.47 -13.23 -17.40
C ILE A 416 -7.94 -13.13 -17.37
N ALA A 417 -7.32 -12.85 -18.52
CA ALA A 417 -5.88 -12.69 -18.65
C ALA A 417 -5.34 -11.44 -17.94
N GLU A 418 -6.15 -10.38 -17.82
CA GLU A 418 -5.79 -9.14 -17.10
C GLU A 418 -5.71 -9.31 -15.58
N ASN A 419 -6.32 -10.36 -15.00
CA ASN A 419 -6.23 -10.57 -13.55
C ASN A 419 -4.76 -10.78 -13.13
N PHE A 420 -4.40 -10.25 -11.96
CA PHE A 420 -3.03 -10.23 -11.45
C PHE A 420 -2.05 -9.36 -12.25
N HIS A 421 -2.52 -8.55 -13.20
CA HIS A 421 -1.72 -7.51 -13.82
C HIS A 421 -1.94 -6.16 -13.13
N PRO A 422 -0.95 -5.24 -13.21
CA PRO A 422 -1.11 -3.89 -12.71
C PRO A 422 -2.30 -3.21 -13.41
N ASN A 423 -3.14 -2.52 -12.63
CA ASN A 423 -4.21 -1.69 -13.21
C ASN A 423 -3.63 -0.32 -13.64
N GLU A 424 -4.51 0.64 -13.96
CA GLU A 424 -4.06 1.99 -14.34
C GLU A 424 -3.21 2.67 -13.24
N HIS A 425 -3.56 2.51 -11.95
CA HIS A 425 -2.76 3.01 -10.83
C HIS A 425 -1.42 2.28 -10.74
N GLY A 426 -1.42 0.95 -10.86
CA GLY A 426 -0.22 0.13 -10.90
C GLY A 426 0.77 0.58 -11.97
N HIS A 427 0.30 0.87 -13.19
CA HIS A 427 1.17 1.37 -14.26
C HIS A 427 1.66 2.81 -14.05
N VAL A 428 0.90 3.66 -13.36
CA VAL A 428 1.38 4.98 -12.93
C VAL A 428 2.50 4.82 -11.89
N THR A 429 2.34 3.91 -10.92
CA THR A 429 3.37 3.57 -9.94
C THR A 429 4.63 3.03 -10.63
N MET A 430 4.49 2.03 -11.49
CA MET A 430 5.60 1.48 -12.27
C MET A 430 6.32 2.55 -13.09
N ALA A 431 5.58 3.44 -13.76
CA ALA A 431 6.17 4.54 -14.52
C ALA A 431 6.96 5.49 -13.63
N SER A 432 6.46 5.78 -12.44
CA SER A 432 7.11 6.67 -11.46
C SER A 432 8.44 6.09 -10.98
N PHE A 433 8.45 4.82 -10.58
CA PHE A 433 9.67 4.13 -10.14
C PHE A 433 10.68 3.95 -11.29
N ALA A 434 10.22 3.64 -12.51
CA ALA A 434 11.10 3.52 -13.65
C ALA A 434 11.76 4.85 -14.02
N MET A 435 11.01 5.96 -13.95
CA MET A 435 11.57 7.29 -14.21
C MET A 435 12.50 7.75 -13.10
N ALA A 436 12.20 7.45 -11.83
CA ALA A 436 13.10 7.73 -10.72
C ALA A 436 14.44 7.00 -10.89
N GLU A 437 14.41 5.70 -11.20
CA GLU A 437 15.63 4.93 -11.47
C GLU A 437 16.40 5.49 -12.68
N ALA A 438 15.69 5.90 -13.75
CA ALA A 438 16.32 6.53 -14.89
C ALA A 438 17.01 7.87 -14.53
N MET A 439 16.44 8.65 -13.60
CA MET A 439 17.07 9.88 -13.08
C MET A 439 18.33 9.56 -12.28
N ASP A 440 18.31 8.52 -11.44
CA ASP A 440 19.47 8.11 -10.65
C ASP A 440 20.62 7.64 -11.55
N LEU A 441 20.30 6.82 -12.56
CA LEU A 441 21.27 6.40 -13.57
C LEU A 441 21.80 7.58 -14.39
N ARG A 442 20.96 8.58 -14.68
CA ARG A 442 21.39 9.79 -15.37
C ARG A 442 22.36 10.61 -14.52
N SER A 443 22.13 10.68 -13.21
CA SER A 443 23.03 11.33 -12.25
C SER A 443 24.43 10.70 -12.28
N LEU A 444 24.51 9.37 -12.41
CA LEU A 444 25.80 8.66 -12.59
C LEU A 444 26.51 9.02 -13.90
N VAL A 445 25.78 9.19 -15.00
CA VAL A 445 26.35 9.65 -16.29
C VAL A 445 26.87 11.09 -16.17
N LEU A 446 26.14 11.95 -15.47
CA LEU A 446 26.49 13.35 -15.30
C LEU A 446 27.58 13.58 -14.23
N GLY A 447 27.87 12.59 -13.38
CA GLY A 447 28.85 12.70 -12.30
C GLY A 447 28.39 13.59 -11.14
N ILE A 448 27.08 13.65 -10.90
CA ILE A 448 26.44 14.42 -9.83
C ILE A 448 25.74 13.49 -8.85
N ASP A 449 25.50 13.98 -7.64
CA ASP A 449 24.69 13.23 -6.66
C ASP A 449 23.23 13.16 -7.14
N PRO A 450 22.57 11.98 -7.01
CA PRO A 450 21.18 11.84 -7.38
C PRO A 450 20.31 12.77 -6.51
N PRO A 451 19.25 13.36 -7.09
CA PRO A 451 18.33 14.20 -6.34
C PRO A 451 17.61 13.35 -5.28
N SER A 452 18.02 13.46 -4.02
CA SER A 452 17.38 12.75 -2.91
C SER A 452 16.24 13.60 -2.32
N CYS A 453 15.11 12.95 -2.08
CA CYS A 453 14.12 13.45 -1.13
C CYS A 453 14.60 13.04 0.27
N GLU A 454 15.22 13.94 1.03
CA GLU A 454 15.49 13.68 2.45
C GLU A 454 14.15 13.50 3.17
N VAL A 455 13.84 12.29 3.65
CA VAL A 455 12.66 12.08 4.49
C VAL A 455 12.99 12.62 5.89
N LYS A 456 12.56 13.84 6.22
CA LYS A 456 12.74 14.40 7.58
C LYS A 456 11.67 13.94 8.58
N ASP A 457 10.68 13.18 8.14
CA ASP A 457 9.63 12.66 9.01
C ASP A 457 10.16 11.59 9.97
N GLN A 458 9.78 11.69 11.25
CA GLN A 458 10.30 10.83 12.31
C GLN A 458 9.21 10.57 13.35
N PHE A 459 8.88 9.29 13.58
CA PHE A 459 8.04 8.87 14.70
C PHE A 459 8.89 8.15 15.76
N ARG A 460 8.91 8.66 17.00
CA ARG A 460 9.75 8.13 18.08
C ARG A 460 8.98 8.07 19.40
N CYS A 461 8.85 6.88 19.99
CA CYS A 461 8.38 6.74 21.36
C CYS A 461 9.54 6.99 22.36
N TRP A 462 9.21 7.52 23.53
CA TRP A 462 10.16 7.86 24.58
C TRP A 462 10.61 6.69 25.45
N SER A 463 10.00 5.51 25.29
CA SER A 463 10.21 4.33 26.13
C SER A 463 11.69 4.01 26.38
N ASP A 464 12.11 4.08 27.65
CA ASP A 464 13.41 3.65 28.19
C ASP A 464 13.17 2.78 29.44
N ASP A 465 14.01 1.77 29.67
CA ASP A 465 13.86 0.71 30.67
C ASP A 465 14.08 1.18 32.13
N ASN A 466 14.37 2.47 32.34
CA ASN A 466 14.57 3.06 33.67
C ASN A 466 13.82 4.38 33.91
N TRP A 467 12.80 4.69 33.11
CA TRP A 467 12.13 5.99 33.20
C TRP A 467 10.92 6.03 34.14
N LYS A 468 11.09 6.72 35.27
CA LYS A 468 10.06 7.08 36.26
C LYS A 468 9.08 8.17 35.78
N ILE A 469 9.00 8.39 34.47
CA ILE A 469 8.23 9.46 33.83
C ILE A 469 7.11 8.80 33.04
N TYR A 470 5.89 8.90 33.55
CA TYR A 470 4.71 8.39 32.84
C TYR A 470 3.42 9.04 33.35
N ALA A 471 2.43 9.14 32.46
CA ALA A 471 1.07 9.58 32.76
C ALA A 471 0.05 8.53 32.29
N SER A 472 -1.18 8.63 32.76
CA SER A 472 -2.28 7.75 32.32
C SER A 472 -2.81 8.17 30.94
N ALA A 473 -3.05 7.18 30.07
CA ALA A 473 -3.60 7.43 28.74
C ALA A 473 -4.95 8.17 28.79
N ASP A 474 -5.83 7.82 29.73
CA ASP A 474 -7.15 8.45 29.90
C ASP A 474 -7.06 9.98 30.12
N ARG A 475 -5.97 10.44 30.76
CA ARG A 475 -5.74 11.87 30.99
C ARG A 475 -5.22 12.55 29.74
N LEU A 476 -4.28 11.94 29.02
CA LEU A 476 -3.80 12.44 27.73
C LEU A 476 -4.96 12.55 26.73
N ASP A 477 -5.82 11.51 26.67
CA ASP A 477 -7.01 11.46 25.81
C ASP A 477 -8.02 12.57 26.12
N LYS A 478 -8.03 13.06 27.37
CA LYS A 478 -8.92 14.15 27.77
C LYS A 478 -8.47 15.51 27.26
N HIS A 479 -7.19 15.69 26.97
CA HIS A 479 -6.57 17.00 26.78
C HIS A 479 -6.05 17.26 25.37
N TYR A 480 -5.65 16.24 24.59
CA TYR A 480 -5.05 16.49 23.27
C TYR A 480 -5.98 17.26 22.30
N GLU A 481 -7.28 16.96 22.30
CA GLU A 481 -8.26 17.72 21.51
C GLU A 481 -8.41 19.16 21.99
N ASP A 482 -8.42 19.38 23.31
CA ASP A 482 -8.50 20.71 23.91
C ASP A 482 -7.26 21.54 23.55
N PHE A 483 -6.09 20.90 23.60
CA PHE A 483 -4.83 21.51 23.20
C PHE A 483 -4.89 21.97 21.74
N CYS A 484 -5.19 21.06 20.81
CA CYS A 484 -5.20 21.40 19.38
C CYS A 484 -6.26 22.45 19.01
N LYS A 485 -7.41 22.49 19.69
CA LYS A 485 -8.49 23.44 19.40
C LYS A 485 -8.23 24.85 19.95
N ASN A 486 -7.38 24.97 20.97
CA ASN A 486 -7.16 26.23 21.70
C ASN A 486 -5.70 26.73 21.62
N ILE A 487 -4.96 26.37 20.57
CA ILE A 487 -3.62 26.92 20.34
C ILE A 487 -3.72 28.42 20.04
N GLU A 488 -3.00 29.24 20.81
CA GLU A 488 -2.87 30.68 20.56
C GLU A 488 -1.77 30.91 19.51
N GLN A 489 -2.17 31.05 18.26
CA GLN A 489 -1.25 31.25 17.14
C GLN A 489 -0.75 32.71 17.06
N PRO A 490 0.56 32.95 16.90
CA PRO A 490 1.09 34.27 16.56
C PRO A 490 0.67 34.71 15.15
N ASP A 491 0.31 35.98 14.97
CA ASP A 491 -0.14 36.51 13.67
C ASP A 491 0.98 36.44 12.59
N HIS A 492 0.88 35.46 11.69
CA HIS A 492 1.73 35.31 10.50
C HIS A 492 3.24 35.15 10.76
N GLU A 493 3.64 34.75 11.96
CA GLU A 493 5.04 34.42 12.25
C GLU A 493 5.36 32.98 11.84
N LYS A 494 6.58 32.73 11.37
CA LYS A 494 7.05 31.40 10.97
C LYS A 494 7.89 30.78 12.08
N GLY A 495 7.87 29.46 12.17
CA GLY A 495 8.76 28.72 13.08
C GLY A 495 8.48 28.94 14.56
N TRP A 496 7.23 29.20 14.93
CA TRP A 496 6.83 29.34 16.33
C TRP A 496 6.64 27.97 16.99
N ASP A 497 6.75 27.97 18.31
CA ASP A 497 6.41 26.83 19.16
C ASP A 497 5.36 27.23 20.20
N TYR A 498 4.49 26.27 20.54
CA TYR A 498 3.48 26.43 21.56
C TYR A 498 3.46 25.18 22.42
N TYR A 499 3.41 25.39 23.73
CA TYR A 499 3.28 24.31 24.69
C TYR A 499 2.27 24.67 25.76
N LYS A 500 1.64 23.65 26.35
CA LYS A 500 0.72 23.80 27.47
C LYS A 500 0.85 22.59 28.38
N VAL A 501 0.99 22.88 29.67
CA VAL A 501 1.02 21.87 30.73
C VAL A 501 -0.40 21.66 31.25
N TYR A 502 -0.75 20.42 31.55
CA TYR A 502 -2.02 20.02 32.14
C TYR A 502 -1.81 19.21 33.40
N ASP A 503 -2.81 19.23 34.28
CA ASP A 503 -2.81 18.54 35.58
C ASP A 503 -1.55 18.89 36.42
N GLU A 504 -1.19 20.18 36.43
CA GLU A 504 -0.06 20.75 37.19
C GLU A 504 -0.08 20.34 38.66
N ASP A 505 1.11 20.08 39.21
CA ASP A 505 1.36 19.62 40.58
C ASP A 505 0.80 18.22 40.91
N THR A 506 0.46 17.41 39.90
CA THR A 506 -0.09 16.06 40.09
C THR A 506 0.78 14.95 39.47
N PRO A 507 0.62 13.69 39.88
CA PRO A 507 1.31 12.55 39.26
C PRO A 507 1.05 12.37 37.75
N ASP A 508 -0.07 12.85 37.24
CA ASP A 508 -0.39 12.81 35.79
C ASP A 508 -0.01 14.11 35.05
N GLU A 509 0.82 14.97 35.63
CA GLU A 509 1.29 16.19 34.95
C GLU A 509 1.98 15.87 33.61
N HIS A 510 1.55 16.56 32.56
CA HIS A 510 2.06 16.36 31.20
C HIS A 510 2.01 17.63 30.36
N GLU A 511 2.94 17.71 29.41
CA GLU A 511 3.06 18.78 28.44
C GLU A 511 2.69 18.27 27.04
N PHE A 512 1.83 19.03 26.36
CA PHE A 512 1.70 18.95 24.90
C PHE A 512 2.48 20.10 24.29
N ARG A 513 3.28 19.81 23.27
CA ARG A 513 4.05 20.82 22.54
C ARG A 513 3.95 20.61 21.04
N ILE A 514 3.87 21.72 20.31
CA ILE A 514 4.01 21.78 18.86
C ILE A 514 5.14 22.75 18.52
N THR A 515 5.96 22.38 17.54
CA THR A 515 7.01 23.24 16.98
C THR A 515 6.89 23.22 15.46
N LEU A 516 6.73 24.39 14.84
CA LEU A 516 6.73 24.53 13.39
C LEU A 516 8.14 24.83 12.87
N SER A 517 8.42 24.45 11.63
CA SER A 517 9.67 24.83 10.96
C SER A 517 9.65 26.31 10.55
N ASN A 518 10.84 26.86 10.28
CA ASN A 518 11.00 28.26 9.84
C ASN A 518 10.33 28.60 8.50
N GLU A 519 9.76 27.61 7.81
CA GLU A 519 9.18 27.76 6.49
C GLU A 519 7.65 27.91 6.53
N VAL A 520 7.01 27.42 7.60
CA VAL A 520 5.56 27.30 7.75
C VAL A 520 5.04 28.28 8.80
N ALA A 521 3.89 28.91 8.48
CA ALA A 521 3.16 29.79 9.39
C ALA A 521 1.79 29.23 9.78
N ASP A 522 1.16 28.45 8.88
CA ASP A 522 -0.21 27.96 9.03
C ASP A 522 -0.28 26.70 9.89
N TYR A 523 -1.36 26.56 10.67
CA TYR A 523 -1.60 25.45 11.58
C TYR A 523 -2.86 24.67 11.18
N ASP A 524 -2.77 23.34 11.14
CA ASP A 524 -3.91 22.44 10.89
C ASP A 524 -4.33 21.70 12.18
N VAL A 525 -5.51 22.05 12.67
CA VAL A 525 -6.14 21.46 13.86
C VAL A 525 -6.35 19.95 13.70
N ASN A 526 -6.79 19.49 12.52
CA ASN A 526 -7.08 18.07 12.29
C ASN A 526 -5.79 17.26 12.24
N GLN A 527 -4.75 17.82 11.64
CA GLN A 527 -3.43 17.20 11.62
C GLN A 527 -2.88 17.05 13.05
N CYS A 528 -3.01 18.09 13.88
CA CYS A 528 -2.61 18.04 15.29
C CYS A 528 -3.32 16.92 16.07
N ILE A 529 -4.65 16.83 15.91
CA ILE A 529 -5.47 15.81 16.57
C ILE A 529 -5.02 14.40 16.14
N ASP A 530 -4.82 14.17 14.84
CA ASP A 530 -4.33 12.89 14.31
C ASP A 530 -2.94 12.53 14.86
N SER A 531 -2.01 13.50 14.87
CA SER A 531 -0.64 13.30 15.35
C SER A 531 -0.59 12.88 16.82
N PHE A 532 -1.29 13.60 17.70
CA PHE A 532 -1.30 13.25 19.13
C PHE A 532 -2.03 11.95 19.41
N LYS A 533 -3.13 11.68 18.71
CA LYS A 533 -3.84 10.40 18.80
C LYS A 533 -2.92 9.23 18.46
N LYS A 534 -2.11 9.35 17.40
CA LYS A 534 -1.11 8.33 17.03
C LYS A 534 -0.04 8.16 18.10
N ILE A 535 0.50 9.26 18.62
CA ILE A 535 1.50 9.21 19.70
C ILE A 535 0.94 8.47 20.94
N ILE A 536 -0.25 8.84 21.41
CA ILE A 536 -0.84 8.29 22.64
C ILE A 536 -1.20 6.81 22.47
N HIS A 537 -1.75 6.41 21.33
CA HIS A 537 -2.25 5.04 21.16
C HIS A 537 -1.25 4.05 20.57
N ASN A 538 -0.15 4.51 19.95
CA ASN A 538 0.86 3.61 19.38
C ASN A 538 2.12 3.45 20.26
N CYS A 539 2.34 4.35 21.24
CA CYS A 539 3.43 4.21 22.21
C CYS A 539 2.98 3.47 23.49
N ASP A 540 3.86 2.66 24.08
CA ASP A 540 3.67 1.95 25.37
C ASP A 540 2.37 1.12 25.49
N THR A 541 1.96 0.41 24.44
CA THR A 541 0.66 -0.30 24.40
C THR A 541 0.54 -1.52 25.31
N ASN A 542 1.65 -2.06 25.81
CA ASN A 542 1.68 -3.36 26.48
C ASN A 542 1.54 -3.28 28.02
N ARG A 543 1.26 -2.09 28.58
CA ARG A 543 1.18 -1.87 30.04
C ARG A 543 -0.26 -2.06 30.54
N ARG A 544 -0.44 -2.77 31.67
CA ARG A 544 -1.77 -3.15 32.21
C ARG A 544 -2.68 -1.97 32.56
N LEU A 545 -2.15 -0.90 33.14
CA LEU A 545 -2.89 0.35 33.40
C LEU A 545 -2.73 1.38 32.27
N ASN A 546 -2.24 0.97 31.10
CA ASN A 546 -2.05 1.81 29.92
C ASN A 546 -1.24 3.09 30.19
N TRP A 547 -0.17 2.98 30.99
CA TRP A 547 0.75 4.07 31.26
C TRP A 547 1.50 4.51 30.00
N LYS A 548 1.70 5.82 29.84
CA LYS A 548 2.35 6.42 28.67
C LYS A 548 3.57 7.22 29.09
N THR A 549 4.72 6.91 28.47
CA THR A 549 5.93 7.76 28.53
C THR A 549 5.91 8.84 27.46
N GLY A 550 5.02 8.69 26.47
CA GLY A 550 4.75 9.56 25.32
C GLY A 550 5.55 9.18 24.05
N GLY A 551 5.40 9.97 22.99
CA GLY A 551 6.32 10.00 21.84
C GLY A 551 6.35 11.33 21.05
N LYS A 552 7.41 11.50 20.24
CA LYS A 552 7.60 12.61 19.30
C LYS A 552 7.16 12.18 17.91
N TYR A 553 6.47 13.06 17.18
CA TYR A 553 6.17 12.85 15.77
C TYR A 553 6.51 14.09 14.93
N VAL A 554 7.48 13.94 14.03
CA VAL A 554 7.87 14.91 13.01
C VAL A 554 7.19 14.55 11.69
N ARG A 555 6.49 15.50 11.06
CA ARG A 555 5.66 15.33 9.87
C ARG A 555 5.93 16.38 8.79
N ASP A 556 5.52 16.05 7.57
CA ASP A 556 5.52 16.89 6.37
C ASP A 556 6.91 17.45 6.06
N ASP A 557 7.88 16.54 5.96
CA ASP A 557 9.29 16.84 5.74
C ASP A 557 9.87 17.78 6.81
N GLY A 558 9.55 17.50 8.07
CA GLY A 558 10.07 18.29 9.20
C GLY A 558 9.37 19.63 9.41
N ALA A 559 8.27 19.90 8.70
CA ALA A 559 7.49 21.12 8.86
C ALA A 559 6.82 21.22 10.23
N TYR A 560 6.36 20.09 10.79
CA TYR A 560 5.67 20.06 12.08
C TYR A 560 6.29 19.03 13.02
N THR A 561 6.51 19.42 14.26
CA THR A 561 6.94 18.52 15.33
C THR A 561 5.90 18.53 16.45
N TYR A 562 5.35 17.36 16.77
CA TYR A 562 4.38 17.15 17.84
C TYR A 562 5.02 16.34 18.97
N GLU A 563 4.86 16.79 20.22
CA GLU A 563 5.51 16.22 21.40
C GLU A 563 4.53 16.07 22.58
N VAL A 564 4.53 14.93 23.30
CA VAL A 564 3.68 14.64 24.47
C VAL A 564 4.51 14.12 25.64
N SER A 565 4.99 15.00 26.50
CA SER A 565 5.94 14.61 27.54
C SER A 565 5.29 14.66 28.93
N PRO A 566 5.10 13.54 29.64
CA PRO A 566 4.87 13.58 31.08
C PRO A 566 6.06 14.26 31.76
N THR A 567 5.81 15.09 32.76
CA THR A 567 6.86 15.95 33.36
C THR A 567 7.26 15.51 34.77
N ARG A 568 6.44 14.68 35.41
CA ARG A 568 6.71 14.13 36.74
C ARG A 568 7.78 13.03 36.68
N TYR A 569 8.94 13.27 37.29
CA TYR A 569 10.12 12.38 37.23
C TYR A 569 10.32 11.45 38.44
N ASN A 570 9.45 11.53 39.45
CA ASN A 570 9.59 10.85 40.74
C ASN A 570 8.50 9.80 40.99
N ARG A 571 7.99 9.13 39.96
CA ARG A 571 6.96 8.09 40.12
C ARG A 571 7.55 6.72 40.51
N PRO A 572 6.73 5.78 41.06
CA PRO A 572 7.16 4.42 41.33
C PRO A 572 7.72 3.72 40.08
N TRP A 573 8.78 2.93 40.24
CA TRP A 573 9.34 2.06 39.20
C TRP A 573 9.67 0.67 39.75
N PRO A 574 9.24 -0.42 39.08
CA PRO A 574 8.44 -0.45 37.86
C PRO A 574 7.04 0.18 38.07
N PRO A 575 6.37 0.66 36.99
CA PRO A 575 5.05 1.26 37.10
C PRO A 575 4.07 0.26 37.72
N PRO A 576 3.14 0.71 38.58
CA PRO A 576 2.18 -0.19 39.20
C PRO A 576 1.32 -0.89 38.13
N GLU A 577 1.18 -2.21 38.25
CA GLU A 577 0.33 -3.00 37.35
C GLU A 577 -1.16 -2.92 37.72
N TYR A 578 -1.45 -2.54 38.96
CA TYR A 578 -2.79 -2.41 39.51
C TYR A 578 -2.84 -1.21 40.45
N ALA A 579 -4.01 -0.59 40.54
CA ALA A 579 -4.24 0.46 41.52
C ALA A 579 -4.14 -0.12 42.94
N GLN A 580 -3.34 0.51 43.79
CA GLN A 580 -2.98 0.01 45.11
C GLN A 580 -3.17 1.08 46.17
N GLY A 581 -3.50 0.70 47.40
CA GLY A 581 -3.69 1.65 48.47
C GLY A 581 -3.90 1.02 49.83
N THR A 582 -3.89 1.85 50.87
CA THR A 582 -4.29 1.46 52.23
C THR A 582 -5.38 2.37 52.76
N CYS A 583 -6.14 1.86 53.72
CA CYS A 583 -7.14 2.67 54.40
C CYS A 583 -7.25 2.30 55.88
N LYS A 584 -7.24 3.32 56.76
CA LYS A 584 -7.40 3.17 58.22
C LYS A 584 -8.42 4.18 58.74
N GLY A 585 -9.37 3.71 59.55
CA GLY A 585 -10.42 4.53 60.18
C GLY A 585 -10.38 4.45 61.70
N TRP A 586 -10.60 5.58 62.37
CA TRP A 586 -10.59 5.71 63.83
C TRP A 586 -11.83 6.45 64.33
N TYR A 587 -12.48 5.91 65.35
CA TYR A 587 -13.68 6.49 65.97
C TYR A 587 -13.34 7.51 67.07
N HIS A 588 -13.94 8.71 67.01
CA HIS A 588 -13.74 9.81 67.96
C HIS A 588 -15.05 10.27 68.63
N PHE A 589 -15.97 9.34 68.92
CA PHE A 589 -17.28 9.58 69.56
C PHE A 589 -18.31 10.37 68.73
N SER A 590 -17.93 11.52 68.18
CA SER A 590 -18.81 12.41 67.40
C SER A 590 -18.59 12.32 65.89
N HIS A 591 -17.44 11.81 65.47
CA HIS A 591 -17.02 11.65 64.08
C HIS A 591 -15.97 10.55 63.98
N SER A 592 -15.67 10.16 62.74
CA SER A 592 -14.69 9.13 62.42
C SER A 592 -13.62 9.73 61.52
N SER A 593 -12.35 9.58 61.86
CA SER A 593 -11.23 10.07 61.06
C SER A 593 -10.66 8.94 60.20
N TYR A 594 -10.45 9.21 58.92
CA TYR A 594 -9.90 8.26 57.97
C TYR A 594 -8.60 8.78 57.37
N THR A 595 -7.68 7.85 57.16
CA THR A 595 -6.47 8.05 56.35
C THR A 595 -6.47 7.02 55.23
N ILE A 596 -6.38 7.50 54.00
CA ILE A 596 -6.27 6.68 52.78
C ILE A 596 -4.99 7.08 52.06
N GLU A 597 -4.23 6.09 51.63
CA GLU A 597 -3.05 6.28 50.78
C GLU A 597 -3.25 5.46 49.51
N GLY A 598 -2.79 5.95 48.37
CA GLY A 598 -3.02 5.30 47.10
C GLY A 598 -1.96 5.58 46.04
N GLY A 599 -1.85 4.68 45.06
CA GLY A 599 -0.99 4.79 43.88
C GLY A 599 -1.70 4.18 42.67
N GLY A 600 -1.53 4.80 41.50
CA GLY A 600 -2.17 4.37 40.25
C GLY A 600 -3.67 4.71 40.10
N PHE A 601 -4.24 5.54 40.98
CA PHE A 601 -5.60 6.10 40.86
C PHE A 601 -5.70 7.44 41.58
N SER A 602 -6.69 8.29 41.27
CA SER A 602 -6.84 9.64 41.86
C SER A 602 -5.58 10.52 41.73
N THR A 603 -4.86 10.36 40.62
CA THR A 603 -3.52 10.89 40.34
C THR A 603 -3.50 12.29 39.70
N TRP A 604 -4.66 12.96 39.56
CA TRP A 604 -4.76 14.20 38.78
C TRP A 604 -5.69 15.30 39.36
N ASP A 605 -6.44 15.02 40.43
CA ASP A 605 -7.57 15.87 40.83
C ASP A 605 -7.65 16.21 42.31
N PHE A 606 -6.62 15.90 43.10
CA PHE A 606 -6.61 16.06 44.55
C PHE A 606 -7.84 15.42 45.23
N GLY A 607 -8.36 14.34 44.62
CA GLY A 607 -9.53 13.59 45.06
C GLY A 607 -10.88 14.31 44.91
N GLN A 608 -10.96 15.48 44.25
CA GLN A 608 -12.20 16.27 44.18
C GLN A 608 -13.25 15.74 43.20
N LYS A 609 -12.79 15.13 42.10
CA LYS A 609 -13.60 14.54 41.02
C LYS A 609 -13.59 13.01 41.07
N THR A 610 -12.71 12.41 41.87
CA THR A 610 -12.56 10.95 42.04
C THR A 610 -13.09 10.49 43.41
N MET A 611 -12.34 10.71 44.48
CA MET A 611 -12.65 10.23 45.83
C MET A 611 -13.89 10.89 46.43
N ARG A 612 -14.02 12.21 46.33
CA ARG A 612 -15.09 12.98 46.97
C ARG A 612 -16.48 12.65 46.41
N PRO A 613 -16.70 12.52 45.09
CA PRO A 613 -17.98 12.07 44.55
C PRO A 613 -18.32 10.63 44.95
N SER A 614 -17.32 9.74 44.98
CA SER A 614 -17.51 8.36 45.42
C SER A 614 -17.93 8.26 46.89
N MET A 615 -17.34 9.09 47.76
CA MET A 615 -17.72 9.22 49.17
C MET A 615 -19.14 9.76 49.34
N ASN A 616 -19.45 10.86 48.64
CA ASN A 616 -20.79 11.46 48.66
C ASN A 616 -21.87 10.48 48.16
N GLY A 617 -21.55 9.68 47.14
CA GLY A 617 -22.44 8.64 46.63
C GLY A 617 -22.69 7.51 47.62
N CYS A 618 -21.82 7.32 48.63
CA CYS A 618 -21.98 6.26 49.61
C CYS A 618 -22.77 6.67 50.85
N TYR A 619 -22.41 7.79 51.49
CA TYR A 619 -23.01 8.24 52.74
C TYR A 619 -23.61 9.66 52.70
N GLY A 620 -23.68 10.30 51.53
CA GLY A 620 -24.24 11.64 51.36
C GLY A 620 -23.26 12.75 51.72
N LEU A 621 -23.79 13.92 52.07
CA LEU A 621 -22.99 15.06 52.52
C LEU A 621 -22.57 14.88 53.99
N GLY A 622 -21.32 15.17 54.33
CA GLY A 622 -20.83 15.03 55.70
C GLY A 622 -19.31 14.98 55.87
N THR A 623 -18.55 14.99 54.77
CA THR A 623 -17.08 15.01 54.79
C THR A 623 -16.56 16.35 55.31
N THR A 624 -15.74 16.32 56.36
CA THR A 624 -15.08 17.50 56.92
C THR A 624 -13.57 17.24 57.07
N ALA A 625 -12.78 18.27 57.38
CA ALA A 625 -11.32 18.16 57.56
C ALA A 625 -10.60 17.49 56.36
N TRP A 626 -11.03 17.80 55.14
CA TRP A 626 -10.44 17.25 53.92
C TRP A 626 -9.02 17.77 53.72
N ASN A 627 -8.06 16.86 53.66
CA ASN A 627 -6.68 17.15 53.29
C ASN A 627 -6.18 16.09 52.30
N PHE A 628 -5.82 16.50 51.09
CA PHE A 628 -5.30 15.61 50.05
C PHE A 628 -3.95 16.15 49.59
N GLU A 629 -2.91 15.33 49.68
CA GLU A 629 -1.53 15.69 49.37
C GLU A 629 -0.92 14.62 48.46
N TYR A 630 -0.22 15.05 47.42
CA TYR A 630 0.65 14.17 46.62
C TYR A 630 2.01 14.10 47.30
N TYR A 631 2.62 12.91 47.33
CA TYR A 631 3.95 12.75 47.90
C TYR A 631 5.04 13.21 46.93
N ASP A 632 6.07 13.88 47.44
CA ASP A 632 7.27 14.23 46.67
C ASP A 632 8.04 12.99 46.21
N GLU A 633 8.08 11.94 47.04
CA GLU A 633 8.57 10.62 46.66
C GLU A 633 7.57 9.56 47.09
N PRO A 634 7.33 8.52 46.27
CA PRO A 634 6.41 7.47 46.63
C PRO A 634 6.91 6.70 47.85
N THR A 635 5.99 6.14 48.62
CA THR A 635 6.35 5.30 49.77
C THR A 635 7.07 4.02 49.32
N GLU A 636 7.66 3.26 50.25
CA GLU A 636 8.28 1.95 49.93
C GLU A 636 7.29 0.98 49.28
N GLU A 637 6.01 1.11 49.63
CA GLU A 637 4.90 0.34 49.05
C GLU A 637 4.39 0.92 47.72
N GLY A 638 4.91 2.06 47.27
CA GLY A 638 4.57 2.69 45.99
C GLY A 638 3.30 3.54 46.02
N TYR A 639 2.91 4.11 47.16
CA TYR A 639 1.81 5.08 47.22
C TYR A 639 2.28 6.47 46.82
N GLU A 640 1.46 7.17 46.03
CA GLU A 640 1.77 8.45 45.40
C GLU A 640 1.05 9.63 46.07
N TRP A 641 0.03 9.36 46.89
CA TRP A 641 -0.72 10.38 47.61
C TRP A 641 -1.32 9.88 48.92
N LYS A 642 -1.74 10.85 49.73
CA LYS A 642 -2.44 10.65 51.00
C LYS A 642 -3.64 11.57 51.12
N LEU A 643 -4.72 11.01 51.63
CA LEU A 643 -5.98 11.67 51.91
C LEU A 643 -6.36 11.45 53.38
N THR A 644 -6.56 12.53 54.13
CA THR A 644 -7.17 12.49 55.46
C THR A 644 -8.47 13.28 55.49
N PHE A 645 -9.47 12.76 56.20
CA PHE A 645 -10.79 13.40 56.33
C PHE A 645 -11.57 12.83 57.50
N ASN A 646 -12.63 13.54 57.86
CA ASN A 646 -13.61 13.13 58.86
C ASN A 646 -14.96 12.83 58.22
N THR A 647 -15.67 11.83 58.75
CA THR A 647 -17.03 11.44 58.34
C THR A 647 -17.97 11.36 59.54
N PRO A 648 -19.30 11.29 59.29
CA PRO A 648 -20.24 10.82 60.30
C PRO A 648 -19.88 9.41 60.81
N VAL A 649 -20.29 9.09 62.03
CA VAL A 649 -20.02 7.79 62.66
C VAL A 649 -20.78 6.65 61.99
N PHE A 650 -20.28 5.41 62.13
CA PHE A 650 -20.88 4.17 61.61
C PHE A 650 -20.94 4.04 60.07
N VAL A 651 -20.15 4.80 59.31
CA VAL A 651 -20.08 4.68 57.84
C VAL A 651 -19.08 3.61 57.36
N ARG A 652 -18.19 3.13 58.23
CA ARG A 652 -17.12 2.20 57.87
C ARG A 652 -17.61 0.95 57.15
N SER A 653 -18.51 0.20 57.77
CA SER A 653 -18.98 -1.09 57.24
C SER A 653 -19.65 -0.94 55.88
N ARG A 654 -20.37 0.16 55.66
CA ARG A 654 -21.15 0.43 54.45
C ARG A 654 -20.33 0.99 53.29
N CYS A 655 -19.28 1.78 53.58
CA CYS A 655 -18.60 2.58 52.55
C CYS A 655 -17.12 2.25 52.35
N PHE A 656 -16.46 1.84 53.42
CA PHE A 656 -15.01 1.84 53.51
C PHE A 656 -14.45 0.41 53.72
N LYS A 657 -15.06 -0.39 54.60
CA LYS A 657 -14.69 -1.80 54.83
C LYS A 657 -14.95 -2.68 53.62
N ASN A 658 -15.97 -2.39 52.83
CA ASN A 658 -16.31 -3.13 51.62
C ASN A 658 -15.61 -2.60 50.36
N ASN A 659 -14.64 -1.68 50.51
CA ASN A 659 -13.87 -1.07 49.42
C ASN A 659 -14.72 -0.30 48.39
N LYS A 660 -16.01 0.01 48.69
CA LYS A 660 -16.94 0.59 47.73
C LYS A 660 -16.50 1.98 47.25
N VAL A 661 -16.07 2.83 48.19
CA VAL A 661 -15.63 4.20 47.88
C VAL A 661 -14.37 4.19 47.01
N VAL A 662 -13.36 3.42 47.41
CA VAL A 662 -12.07 3.39 46.72
C VAL A 662 -12.21 2.80 45.31
N LYS A 663 -13.01 1.73 45.16
CA LYS A 663 -13.37 1.20 43.83
C LYS A 663 -14.07 2.22 42.94
N GLY A 664 -14.99 3.01 43.52
CA GLY A 664 -15.67 4.07 42.78
C GLY A 664 -14.75 5.18 42.28
N ALA A 665 -13.57 5.32 42.90
CA ALA A 665 -12.50 6.23 42.47
C ALA A 665 -11.44 5.56 41.58
N GLY A 666 -11.66 4.31 41.17
CA GLY A 666 -10.73 3.55 40.32
C GLY A 666 -9.60 2.83 41.07
N GLY A 667 -9.65 2.78 42.41
CA GLY A 667 -8.59 2.21 43.24
C GLY A 667 -8.97 0.93 44.01
N TRP A 668 -8.00 0.42 44.76
CA TRP A 668 -8.20 -0.73 45.65
C TRP A 668 -7.38 -0.60 46.94
N THR A 669 -8.02 -0.74 48.12
CA THR A 669 -7.30 -0.73 49.42
C THR A 669 -7.59 -1.94 50.30
N ASP A 670 -8.17 -3.01 49.75
CA ASP A 670 -8.65 -4.20 50.50
C ASP A 670 -9.57 -3.87 51.71
N GLY A 671 -10.28 -2.74 51.61
CA GLY A 671 -11.15 -2.24 52.67
C GLY A 671 -10.41 -1.55 53.82
N CYS A 672 -11.16 -0.76 54.60
CA CYS A 672 -10.56 0.04 55.67
C CYS A 672 -10.42 -0.71 57.00
N GLY A 673 -9.19 -0.79 57.50
CA GLY A 673 -8.84 -1.28 58.83
C GLY A 673 -9.18 -0.27 59.94
N GLY A 674 -8.98 -0.68 61.19
CA GLY A 674 -9.19 0.17 62.37
C GLY A 674 -10.46 -0.15 63.19
N ASN A 675 -10.75 0.70 64.17
CA ASN A 675 -11.77 0.47 65.21
C ASN A 675 -13.03 1.34 65.07
N ASP A 676 -13.15 2.08 63.96
CA ASP A 676 -14.42 2.72 63.57
C ASP A 676 -15.54 1.73 63.24
#